data_AF-A0AAE8U5W0-F1
#
_entry.id   AF-A0AAE8U5W0-F1
#
_cell.length_a   1.000
_cell.length_b   1.000
_cell.length_c   1.000
_cell.angle_alpha   90.00
_cell.angle_beta   90.00
_cell.angle_gamma   90.00
#
_symmetry.space_group_name_H-M   'P 1'
#
loop_
_entity.id
_entity.type
_entity.pdbx_description
1 polymer ?
#
loop_
_entity_poly.entity_id
_entity_poly.type
_entity_poly.pdbx_seq_one_letter_code
_entity_poly.pdbx_strand_id
1 'polypeptide(L)'
;MDNSKSNQSKNVEGNPKDHQLEQFRVENEGTKMTTNQGLRVSNDEDSLKAGVRGPTIMEDFHLREKITHFDHERIPERVVHARGFAAHGEFELYESMSEYTKAKFLQDPKKKTPVFVRFSTVVGSLGSMDTARDVRGFATKFYTDEGNYDLVGNNIPVFFIQDAIKFPDLIHAVKPEPHNEMPQAASAHDTFWDFVASNQEIAHMVMWVMSDRAIPRSFRMMEGFGVHTFRFVNDKGRSRFVKFHWKPVLGVHSLVWDEAQIIAGKDPDFQRRDLWEAIEIGDYPEFELGIQILEPEDEFKFDFDILDATKLWPEELVPVKKIGKMTLNRNVDNVFAETEQVAFHPGNVVPGIDFTNDPLLQGRLFSYLDTQLIRLGGPNFAEIPINRPICPVHNNQRNGFSRQTINLGRVSYHKNSLANNTPATSTAREGGYVHYEEKVEGRITRARSKSFDDHFSQARLFWNSMSPPEKQHIIDAFSFEVGKVKSKSVRQQVVDMFVHVDKVMATTVADNVGVNRPNGEQSKVTASSPALSQANTVKLPYTLKVGVLIGDGFDANEVGEVLKYLTRQGVRYSIISDRLGVVIGNNGVQLTATDTFITTDAVLFDSLYVVGVKASNQAKFNTYIVNYINEAYRHFKPIGFAASGTTFFNMSNANVGPGIILATGNKDFPKKFVAAIAQQRFWQRNIY
;
A
#
# COMPACT_ATOMS: atom_id res chain seq x y z
N MET A 1 28.85 26.39 8.37
CA MET A 1 29.45 25.34 9.21
C MET A 1 29.41 24.07 8.41
N ASP A 2 30.56 23.42 8.26
CA ASP A 2 30.78 22.20 7.48
C ASP A 2 29.79 21.09 7.86
N ASN A 3 29.02 20.63 6.87
CA ASN A 3 28.15 19.46 6.97
C ASN A 3 28.86 18.21 6.42
N SER A 4 30.15 18.05 6.75
CA SER A 4 30.82 16.77 6.59
C SER A 4 30.76 16.03 7.93
N LYS A 5 30.11 14.85 7.91
CA LYS A 5 29.81 13.91 9.02
C LYS A 5 28.39 13.94 9.58
N SER A 6 27.46 13.33 8.83
CA SER A 6 26.38 12.54 9.44
C SER A 6 25.86 11.42 8.52
N ASN A 7 26.75 10.62 7.92
CA ASN A 7 26.42 9.21 7.74
C ASN A 7 26.77 8.51 9.05
N GLN A 8 25.95 8.77 10.09
CA GLN A 8 25.84 7.78 11.15
C GLN A 8 25.34 6.52 10.43
N SER A 9 26.13 5.46 10.48
CA SER A 9 25.66 4.14 10.14
C SER A 9 24.30 3.97 10.81
N LYS A 10 23.25 3.72 10.01
CA LYS A 10 21.96 3.26 10.53
C LYS A 10 22.23 1.86 11.09
N ASN A 11 22.90 1.79 12.25
CA ASN A 11 23.19 0.57 12.99
C ASN A 11 21.85 0.01 13.46
N VAL A 12 21.23 -0.80 12.60
CA VAL A 12 20.35 -1.87 13.08
C VAL A 12 21.27 -3.00 13.55
N GLU A 13 22.03 -2.74 14.61
CA GLU A 13 22.78 -3.77 15.33
C GLU A 13 21.75 -4.84 15.74
N GLY A 14 21.72 -5.97 15.03
CA GLY A 14 20.93 -7.13 15.42
C GLY A 14 19.83 -7.59 14.45
N ASN A 15 19.58 -6.95 13.30
CA ASN A 15 18.65 -7.51 12.30
C ASN A 15 19.37 -8.55 11.39
N PRO A 16 19.07 -9.85 11.49
CA PRO A 16 19.78 -10.87 10.73
C PRO A 16 19.63 -10.77 9.21
N LYS A 17 18.51 -10.23 8.72
CA LYS A 17 18.30 -10.06 7.29
C LYS A 17 19.23 -9.01 6.73
N ASP A 18 19.41 -7.91 7.45
CA ASP A 18 20.32 -6.85 7.05
C ASP A 18 21.77 -7.31 7.02
N HIS A 19 22.19 -8.01 8.07
CA HIS A 19 23.53 -8.59 8.14
C HIS A 19 23.79 -9.58 6.99
N GLN A 20 22.78 -10.35 6.57
CA GLN A 20 22.89 -11.19 5.38
C GLN A 20 23.07 -10.38 4.09
N LEU A 21 22.41 -9.22 3.95
CA LEU A 21 22.50 -8.36 2.76
C LEU A 21 23.85 -7.66 2.65
N GLU A 22 24.56 -7.46 3.75
CA GLU A 22 25.90 -6.85 3.77
C GLU A 22 26.90 -7.55 2.83
N GLN A 23 26.75 -8.86 2.65
CA GLN A 23 27.56 -9.66 1.73
C GLN A 23 27.43 -9.25 0.25
N PHE A 24 26.40 -8.46 -0.08
CA PHE A 24 26.06 -8.04 -1.44
C PHE A 24 26.13 -6.53 -1.64
N ARG A 25 26.43 -5.75 -0.58
CA ARG A 25 26.58 -4.30 -0.68
C ARG A 25 27.95 -3.94 -1.22
N VAL A 26 27.98 -2.89 -2.04
CA VAL A 26 29.19 -2.34 -2.63
C VAL A 26 29.15 -0.82 -2.52
N GLU A 27 30.21 -0.23 -1.97
CA GLU A 27 30.42 1.21 -1.92
C GLU A 27 31.48 1.62 -2.94
N ASN A 28 31.16 2.62 -3.76
CA ASN A 28 32.04 3.08 -4.84
C ASN A 28 32.90 4.29 -4.43
N GLU A 29 32.61 4.95 -3.32
CA GLU A 29 33.34 6.14 -2.89
C GLU A 29 34.83 5.81 -2.65
N GLY A 30 35.72 6.58 -3.28
CA GLY A 30 37.17 6.38 -3.16
C GLY A 30 37.75 5.21 -3.95
N THR A 31 36.96 4.47 -4.73
CA THR A 31 37.45 3.33 -5.53
C THR A 31 37.81 3.73 -6.98
N LYS A 32 38.35 2.79 -7.77
CA LYS A 32 38.66 2.99 -9.20
C LYS A 32 37.60 2.28 -10.05
N MET A 33 37.12 2.94 -11.10
CA MET A 33 36.17 2.34 -12.05
C MET A 33 36.76 1.11 -12.74
N THR A 34 35.95 0.06 -12.87
CA THR A 34 36.29 -1.16 -13.60
C THR A 34 35.17 -1.59 -14.54
N THR A 35 35.49 -2.44 -15.50
CA THR A 35 34.53 -3.31 -16.20
C THR A 35 33.91 -4.32 -15.23
N ASN A 36 32.86 -5.04 -15.65
CA ASN A 36 32.27 -6.12 -14.84
C ASN A 36 33.22 -7.31 -14.68
N GLN A 37 34.25 -7.42 -15.53
CA GLN A 37 35.35 -8.39 -15.38
C GLN A 37 36.48 -7.91 -14.45
N GLY A 38 36.33 -6.73 -13.81
CA GLY A 38 37.32 -6.18 -12.89
C GLY A 38 38.52 -5.46 -13.55
N LEU A 39 38.47 -5.22 -14.86
CA LEU A 39 39.53 -4.47 -15.56
C LEU A 39 39.37 -2.97 -15.31
N ARG A 40 40.44 -2.30 -14.88
CA ARG A 40 40.42 -0.84 -14.67
C ARG A 40 40.18 -0.08 -15.98
N VAL A 41 39.30 0.91 -15.93
CA VAL A 41 38.93 1.76 -17.07
C VAL A 41 39.77 3.04 -17.03
N SER A 42 40.41 3.40 -18.14
CA SER A 42 41.23 4.61 -18.26
C SER A 42 40.47 5.83 -18.77
N ASN A 43 39.40 5.62 -19.57
CA ASN A 43 38.54 6.66 -20.13
C ASN A 43 37.11 6.09 -20.26
N ASP A 44 36.11 6.79 -19.73
CA ASP A 44 34.69 6.42 -19.78
C ASP A 44 33.82 7.50 -20.45
N GLU A 45 34.45 8.47 -21.12
CA GLU A 45 33.81 9.58 -21.83
C GLU A 45 33.77 9.34 -23.34
N ASP A 46 34.78 8.63 -23.87
CA ASP A 46 34.97 8.40 -25.30
C ASP A 46 34.95 6.91 -25.66
N SER A 47 34.24 6.58 -26.73
CA SER A 47 34.47 5.31 -27.44
C SER A 47 35.85 5.29 -28.13
N LEU A 48 36.41 4.10 -28.29
CA LEU A 48 37.56 3.83 -29.15
C LEU A 48 37.18 4.06 -30.62
N LYS A 49 37.94 4.93 -31.30
CA LYS A 49 37.68 5.38 -32.67
C LYS A 49 38.95 5.29 -33.53
N ALA A 50 38.81 5.13 -34.85
CA ALA A 50 39.91 5.28 -35.81
C ALA A 50 40.28 6.76 -36.02
N GLY A 51 40.95 7.35 -35.03
CA GLY A 51 41.22 8.78 -34.95
C GLY A 51 40.09 9.55 -34.26
N VAL A 52 40.39 10.76 -33.76
CA VAL A 52 39.47 11.55 -32.91
C VAL A 52 38.12 11.87 -33.55
N ARG A 53 38.04 11.86 -34.90
CA ARG A 53 36.83 12.09 -35.70
C ARG A 53 36.48 10.89 -36.60
N GLY A 54 37.05 9.72 -36.32
CA GLY A 54 36.81 8.49 -37.07
C GLY A 54 35.65 7.66 -36.54
N PRO A 55 35.31 6.55 -37.22
CA PRO A 55 34.29 5.62 -36.77
C PRO A 55 34.70 4.89 -35.48
N THR A 56 33.71 4.50 -34.67
CA THR A 56 33.88 3.61 -33.51
C THR A 56 34.31 2.20 -33.96
N ILE A 57 35.20 1.57 -33.20
CA ILE A 57 35.79 0.27 -33.55
C ILE A 57 35.20 -0.86 -32.69
N MET A 58 34.86 -1.99 -33.33
CA MET A 58 34.19 -3.13 -32.68
C MET A 58 35.02 -3.79 -31.56
N GLU A 59 36.34 -3.61 -31.57
CA GLU A 59 37.22 -4.12 -30.50
C GLU A 59 37.04 -3.41 -29.15
N ASP A 60 36.32 -2.29 -29.11
CA ASP A 60 35.95 -1.59 -27.87
C ASP A 60 35.03 -2.43 -26.98
N PHE A 61 35.64 -3.27 -26.15
CA PHE A 61 34.93 -4.16 -25.24
C PHE A 61 34.29 -3.42 -24.08
N HIS A 62 34.84 -2.28 -23.64
CA HIS A 62 34.27 -1.50 -22.54
C HIS A 62 32.95 -0.86 -22.96
N LEU A 63 32.93 -0.22 -24.14
CA LEU A 63 31.70 0.29 -24.74
C LEU A 63 30.66 -0.82 -24.87
N ARG A 64 31.03 -1.96 -25.48
CA ARG A 64 30.10 -3.06 -25.71
C ARG A 64 29.55 -3.64 -24.41
N GLU A 65 30.38 -3.86 -23.40
CA GLU A 65 29.93 -4.40 -22.11
C GLU A 65 28.98 -3.43 -21.41
N LYS A 66 29.32 -2.14 -21.34
CA LYS A 66 28.49 -1.09 -20.71
C LYS A 66 27.13 -0.96 -21.39
N ILE A 67 27.10 -0.88 -22.73
CA ILE A 67 25.85 -0.81 -23.51
C ILE A 67 25.05 -2.10 -23.39
N THR A 68 25.70 -3.28 -23.45
CA THR A 68 25.00 -4.56 -23.30
C THR A 68 24.32 -4.67 -21.94
N HIS A 69 24.96 -4.24 -20.85
CA HIS A 69 24.30 -4.23 -19.55
C HIS A 69 23.10 -3.27 -19.53
N PHE A 70 23.26 -2.05 -20.04
CA PHE A 70 22.19 -1.05 -20.13
C PHE A 70 20.97 -1.58 -20.92
N ASP A 71 21.21 -2.17 -22.09
CA ASP A 71 20.17 -2.70 -22.98
C ASP A 71 19.34 -3.83 -22.34
N HIS A 72 19.85 -4.47 -21.28
CA HIS A 72 19.22 -5.59 -20.59
C HIS A 72 18.87 -5.28 -19.13
N GLU A 73 18.80 -4.00 -18.74
CA GLU A 73 18.44 -3.61 -17.37
C GLU A 73 17.00 -3.95 -16.97
N ARG A 74 16.07 -3.96 -17.94
CA ARG A 74 14.64 -4.14 -17.66
C ARG A 74 14.28 -5.63 -17.63
N ILE A 75 13.58 -6.02 -16.57
CA ILE A 75 12.89 -7.31 -16.46
C ILE A 75 11.39 -7.09 -16.61
N PRO A 76 10.60 -8.15 -16.90
CA PRO A 76 9.15 -8.04 -16.89
C PRO A 76 8.65 -7.50 -15.56
N GLU A 77 7.70 -6.56 -15.59
CA GLU A 77 6.99 -6.15 -14.39
C GLU A 77 6.09 -7.28 -13.87
N ARG A 78 5.55 -7.12 -12.66
CA ARG A 78 4.51 -8.05 -12.16
C ARG A 78 3.25 -7.88 -13.01
N VAL A 79 2.60 -8.99 -13.37
CA VAL A 79 1.34 -8.99 -14.17
C VAL A 79 0.25 -8.10 -13.53
N VAL A 80 0.16 -8.17 -12.21
CA VAL A 80 -0.66 -7.31 -11.34
C VAL A 80 0.22 -6.79 -10.21
N HIS A 81 -0.16 -5.69 -9.59
CA HIS A 81 0.63 -5.05 -8.54
C HIS A 81 2.03 -4.59 -9.01
N ALA A 82 2.16 -4.20 -10.28
CA ALA A 82 3.41 -3.71 -10.87
C ALA A 82 3.89 -2.45 -10.15
N ARG A 83 3.04 -1.44 -10.01
CA ARG A 83 3.33 -0.22 -9.26
C ARG A 83 3.31 -0.50 -7.75
N GLY A 84 4.48 -0.42 -7.11
CA GLY A 84 4.61 -0.59 -5.67
C GLY A 84 5.91 -0.03 -5.10
N PHE A 85 5.98 -0.02 -3.78
CA PHE A 85 7.17 0.39 -3.03
C PHE A 85 7.33 -0.42 -1.74
N ALA A 86 8.56 -0.55 -1.26
CA ALA A 86 8.86 -1.43 -0.16
C ALA A 86 9.80 -0.81 0.87
N ALA A 87 9.76 -1.36 2.07
CA ALA A 87 10.63 -1.01 3.18
C ALA A 87 10.96 -2.24 4.02
N HIS A 88 12.11 -2.18 4.68
CA HIS A 88 12.53 -3.13 5.70
C HIS A 88 11.95 -2.76 7.05
N GLY A 89 11.80 -3.76 7.92
CA GLY A 89 11.34 -3.54 9.29
C GLY A 89 11.53 -4.76 10.17
N GLU A 90 10.85 -4.73 11.31
CA GLU A 90 10.83 -5.81 12.28
C GLU A 90 9.40 -6.06 12.80
N PHE A 91 9.11 -7.31 13.14
CA PHE A 91 7.91 -7.73 13.82
C PHE A 91 8.23 -8.22 15.23
N GLU A 92 7.44 -7.77 16.21
CA GLU A 92 7.55 -8.09 17.62
C GLU A 92 6.21 -8.66 18.11
N LEU A 93 6.24 -9.87 18.67
CA LEU A 93 5.07 -10.53 19.23
C LEU A 93 4.78 -9.98 20.64
N TYR A 94 3.51 -9.80 21.00
CA TYR A 94 3.11 -9.38 22.35
C TYR A 94 3.12 -10.54 23.34
N GLU A 95 2.50 -11.66 22.97
CA GLU A 95 2.37 -12.85 23.81
C GLU A 95 2.49 -14.12 22.95
N SER A 96 2.98 -15.21 23.53
CA SER A 96 3.11 -16.49 22.85
C SER A 96 1.76 -16.98 22.30
N MET A 97 1.73 -17.37 21.03
CA MET A 97 0.54 -17.95 20.38
C MET A 97 0.57 -19.49 20.35
N SER A 98 1.40 -20.12 21.19
CA SER A 98 1.56 -21.58 21.31
C SER A 98 0.23 -22.35 21.50
N GLU A 99 -0.79 -21.71 22.10
CA GLU A 99 -2.14 -22.28 22.21
C GLU A 99 -2.74 -22.58 20.82
N TYR A 100 -2.48 -21.71 19.84
CA TYR A 100 -3.11 -21.72 18.52
C TYR A 100 -2.18 -22.27 17.44
N THR A 101 -0.90 -21.93 17.47
CA THR A 101 0.05 -22.25 16.42
C THR A 101 1.43 -22.60 16.96
N LYS A 102 2.14 -23.50 16.29
CA LYS A 102 3.56 -23.80 16.52
C LYS A 102 4.53 -22.95 15.68
N ALA A 103 4.01 -21.96 14.94
CA ALA A 103 4.85 -21.09 14.11
C ALA A 103 5.87 -20.33 14.94
N LYS A 104 7.16 -20.55 14.67
CA LYS A 104 8.26 -20.12 15.55
C LYS A 104 8.30 -18.62 15.84
N PHE A 105 8.01 -17.79 14.83
CA PHE A 105 7.99 -16.34 14.97
C PHE A 105 6.84 -15.83 15.85
N LEU A 106 5.92 -16.70 16.25
CA LEU A 106 4.78 -16.42 17.14
C LEU A 106 4.92 -17.12 18.50
N GLN A 107 6.13 -17.51 18.91
CA GLN A 107 6.36 -18.22 20.18
C GLN A 107 6.98 -17.34 21.28
N ASP A 108 8.00 -16.54 20.96
CA ASP A 108 8.78 -15.78 21.93
C ASP A 108 8.62 -14.25 21.72
N PRO A 109 7.92 -13.55 22.64
CA PRO A 109 7.76 -12.10 22.60
C PRO A 109 9.08 -11.30 22.64
N LYS A 110 10.18 -11.91 23.09
CA LYS A 110 11.48 -11.22 23.16
C LYS A 110 12.23 -11.23 21.82
N LYS A 111 11.77 -12.03 20.86
CA LYS A 111 12.43 -12.17 19.57
C LYS A 111 11.82 -11.23 18.54
N LYS A 112 12.69 -10.44 17.90
CA LYS A 112 12.33 -9.66 16.71
C LYS A 112 12.49 -10.52 15.46
N THR A 113 11.48 -10.50 14.61
CA THR A 113 11.51 -11.16 13.30
C THR A 113 11.70 -10.11 12.22
N PRO A 114 12.79 -10.14 11.43
CA PRO A 114 12.94 -9.22 10.31
C PRO A 114 11.79 -9.37 9.31
N VAL A 115 11.35 -8.25 8.75
CA VAL A 115 10.34 -8.24 7.70
C VAL A 115 10.76 -7.37 6.53
N PHE A 116 10.24 -7.71 5.35
CA PHE A 116 10.24 -6.84 4.18
C PHE A 116 8.81 -6.70 3.68
N VAL A 117 8.33 -5.46 3.58
CA VAL A 117 6.95 -5.15 3.19
C VAL A 117 6.93 -4.43 1.87
N ARG A 118 6.09 -4.89 0.94
CA ARG A 118 5.81 -4.18 -0.31
C ARG A 118 4.33 -3.81 -0.38
N PHE A 119 4.08 -2.52 -0.49
CA PHE A 119 2.79 -1.95 -0.82
C PHE A 119 2.66 -1.75 -2.32
N SER A 120 1.45 -1.78 -2.86
CA SER A 120 1.22 -1.64 -4.31
C SER A 120 -0.20 -1.24 -4.65
N THR A 121 -0.42 -0.66 -5.83
CA THR A 121 -1.74 -0.71 -6.49
C THR A 121 -1.94 -2.09 -7.13
N VAL A 122 -2.96 -2.32 -7.96
CA VAL A 122 -3.18 -3.60 -8.67
C VAL A 122 -3.08 -3.45 -10.18
N VAL A 123 -3.84 -2.51 -10.74
CA VAL A 123 -4.12 -2.44 -12.18
C VAL A 123 -3.00 -1.76 -12.94
N GLY A 124 -2.48 -0.65 -12.40
CA GLY A 124 -1.47 0.16 -13.08
C GLY A 124 -0.17 -0.58 -13.38
N SER A 125 0.42 -0.33 -14.55
CA SER A 125 1.81 -0.71 -14.84
C SER A 125 2.81 0.04 -13.95
N LEU A 126 4.08 -0.37 -13.95
CA LEU A 126 5.12 0.12 -13.02
C LEU A 126 5.24 1.65 -12.95
N GLY A 127 5.03 2.34 -14.08
CA GLY A 127 5.08 3.79 -14.21
C GLY A 127 3.75 4.54 -13.93
N SER A 128 2.71 3.87 -13.43
CA SER A 128 1.45 4.52 -13.08
C SER A 128 1.55 5.42 -11.84
N MET A 129 0.44 6.06 -11.47
CA MET A 129 0.32 6.88 -10.25
C MET A 129 0.02 6.06 -8.99
N ASP A 130 0.41 6.58 -7.82
CA ASP A 130 0.12 5.99 -6.50
C ASP A 130 -1.34 6.18 -6.06
N THR A 131 -1.95 7.33 -6.35
CA THR A 131 -3.26 7.75 -5.81
C THR A 131 -4.45 7.33 -6.68
N ALA A 132 -4.28 6.36 -7.58
CA ALA A 132 -5.40 5.77 -8.34
C ALA A 132 -6.48 5.20 -7.40
N ARG A 133 -7.75 5.21 -7.82
CA ARG A 133 -8.81 4.43 -7.15
C ARG A 133 -8.57 2.97 -7.49
N ASP A 134 -8.04 2.23 -6.53
CA ASP A 134 -7.63 0.85 -6.72
C ASP A 134 -7.58 0.12 -5.38
N VAL A 135 -7.56 -1.19 -5.41
CA VAL A 135 -7.13 -1.97 -4.24
C VAL A 135 -5.65 -1.69 -3.99
N ARG A 136 -5.22 -1.75 -2.73
CA ARG A 136 -3.80 -1.75 -2.40
C ARG A 136 -3.35 -3.13 -1.95
N GLY A 137 -2.30 -3.66 -2.59
CA GLY A 137 -1.61 -4.84 -2.11
C GLY A 137 -0.78 -4.51 -0.87
N PHE A 138 -0.78 -5.41 0.10
CA PHE A 138 -0.02 -5.33 1.35
C PHE A 138 0.66 -6.69 1.59
N ALA A 139 1.84 -6.87 0.99
CA ALA A 139 2.60 -8.11 1.10
C ALA A 139 3.73 -7.98 2.14
N THR A 140 3.76 -8.90 3.10
CA THR A 140 4.78 -8.94 4.17
C THR A 140 5.52 -10.27 4.13
N LYS A 141 6.84 -10.23 4.00
CA LYS A 141 7.73 -11.39 4.11
C LYS A 141 8.36 -11.36 5.49
N PHE A 142 8.13 -12.41 6.27
CA PHE A 142 8.77 -12.66 7.55
C PHE A 142 9.97 -13.58 7.33
N TYR A 143 11.15 -13.11 7.69
CA TYR A 143 12.35 -13.94 7.67
C TYR A 143 12.46 -14.66 9.02
N THR A 144 11.89 -15.87 9.10
CA THR A 144 11.84 -16.64 10.36
C THR A 144 13.02 -17.62 10.47
N ASP A 145 13.19 -18.23 11.65
CA ASP A 145 14.19 -19.29 11.85
C ASP A 145 13.86 -20.61 11.14
N GLU A 146 12.61 -20.79 10.73
CA GLU A 146 12.08 -22.05 10.17
C GLU A 146 11.55 -21.86 8.74
N GLY A 147 12.14 -20.89 8.02
CA GLY A 147 11.79 -20.55 6.65
C GLY A 147 11.17 -19.15 6.52
N ASN A 148 11.01 -18.69 5.29
CA ASN A 148 10.30 -17.45 5.02
C ASN A 148 8.78 -17.70 5.07
N TYR A 149 8.04 -16.86 5.77
CA TYR A 149 6.58 -16.81 5.71
C TYR A 149 6.13 -15.56 4.96
N ASP A 150 5.26 -15.71 3.97
CA ASP A 150 4.70 -14.58 3.22
C ASP A 150 3.20 -14.41 3.49
N LEU A 151 2.84 -13.31 4.17
CA LEU A 151 1.46 -12.86 4.29
C LEU A 151 1.15 -11.90 3.13
N VAL A 152 0.53 -12.43 2.07
CA VAL A 152 0.26 -11.69 0.82
C VAL A 152 -1.20 -11.22 0.77
N GLY A 153 -1.44 -10.07 1.40
CA GLY A 153 -2.77 -9.50 1.59
C GLY A 153 -3.08 -8.28 0.72
N ASN A 154 -4.26 -7.70 0.96
CA ASN A 154 -4.75 -6.44 0.40
C ASN A 154 -5.23 -5.50 1.52
N ASN A 155 -5.51 -4.24 1.20
CA ASN A 155 -6.08 -3.28 2.15
C ASN A 155 -7.60 -3.39 2.36
N ILE A 156 -8.23 -4.39 1.74
CA ILE A 156 -9.67 -4.68 1.79
C ILE A 156 -9.86 -6.15 2.23
N PRO A 157 -10.82 -6.48 3.13
CA PRO A 157 -10.93 -7.80 3.74
C PRO A 157 -11.51 -8.91 2.85
N VAL A 158 -11.87 -8.58 1.61
CA VAL A 158 -12.51 -9.50 0.64
C VAL A 158 -11.85 -9.36 -0.73
N PHE A 159 -12.19 -10.27 -1.64
CA PHE A 159 -11.77 -10.23 -3.04
C PHE A 159 -12.97 -10.12 -3.99
N PHE A 160 -12.68 -9.82 -5.26
CA PHE A 160 -13.69 -9.61 -6.31
C PHE A 160 -14.39 -10.89 -6.76
N ILE A 161 -13.72 -12.03 -6.68
CA ILE A 161 -14.15 -13.31 -7.26
C ILE A 161 -13.97 -14.41 -6.25
N GLN A 162 -14.73 -15.49 -6.42
CA GLN A 162 -14.73 -16.62 -5.50
C GLN A 162 -13.73 -17.70 -5.89
N ASP A 163 -13.43 -17.87 -7.18
CA ASP A 163 -12.60 -18.96 -7.71
C ASP A 163 -11.49 -18.42 -8.59
N ALA A 164 -10.27 -18.94 -8.42
CA ALA A 164 -9.09 -18.50 -9.12
C ALA A 164 -9.16 -18.66 -10.65
N ILE A 165 -10.00 -19.55 -11.18
CA ILE A 165 -10.14 -19.72 -12.63
C ILE A 165 -10.63 -18.44 -13.33
N LYS A 166 -11.38 -17.59 -12.62
CA LYS A 166 -11.88 -16.30 -13.13
C LYS A 166 -10.88 -15.15 -12.99
N PHE A 167 -9.71 -15.40 -12.38
CA PHE A 167 -8.74 -14.34 -12.12
C PHE A 167 -8.24 -13.67 -13.41
N PRO A 168 -7.89 -14.42 -14.49
CA PRO A 168 -7.54 -13.79 -15.76
C PRO A 168 -8.68 -12.96 -16.35
N ASP A 169 -9.93 -13.43 -16.27
CA ASP A 169 -11.09 -12.72 -16.80
C ASP A 169 -11.29 -11.37 -16.08
N LEU A 170 -11.24 -11.38 -14.74
CA LEU A 170 -11.31 -10.17 -13.92
C LEU A 170 -10.17 -9.21 -14.27
N ILE A 171 -8.93 -9.70 -14.30
CA ILE A 171 -7.76 -8.84 -14.53
C ILE A 171 -7.78 -8.28 -15.95
N HIS A 172 -8.17 -9.05 -16.97
CA HIS A 172 -8.33 -8.54 -18.33
C HIS A 172 -9.46 -7.51 -18.43
N ALA A 173 -10.55 -7.69 -17.67
CA ALA A 173 -11.67 -6.75 -17.68
C ALA A 173 -11.30 -5.39 -17.08
N VAL A 174 -10.48 -5.35 -16.02
CA VAL A 174 -10.07 -4.11 -15.32
C VAL A 174 -8.78 -3.48 -15.86
N LYS A 175 -7.92 -4.26 -16.53
CA LYS A 175 -6.72 -3.74 -17.20
C LYS A 175 -7.11 -2.87 -18.40
N PRO A 176 -6.17 -2.05 -18.91
CA PRO A 176 -6.41 -1.27 -20.12
C PRO A 176 -6.89 -2.17 -21.28
N GLU A 177 -7.86 -1.68 -22.05
CA GLU A 177 -8.53 -2.50 -23.06
C GLU A 177 -7.55 -2.92 -24.17
N PRO A 178 -7.59 -4.16 -24.65
CA PRO A 178 -6.48 -4.74 -25.43
C PRO A 178 -6.29 -4.12 -26.81
N HIS A 179 -7.29 -3.41 -27.33
CA HIS A 179 -7.24 -2.80 -28.66
C HIS A 179 -6.54 -1.44 -28.67
N ASN A 180 -6.42 -0.77 -27.53
CA ASN A 180 -5.87 0.58 -27.43
C ASN A 180 -5.02 0.85 -26.17
N GLU A 181 -4.91 -0.13 -25.27
CA GLU A 181 -4.19 -0.06 -24.00
C GLU A 181 -4.63 1.12 -23.12
N MET A 182 -5.93 1.43 -23.11
CA MET A 182 -6.51 2.48 -22.27
C MET A 182 -7.76 2.00 -21.51
N PRO A 183 -8.05 2.62 -20.35
CA PRO A 183 -7.25 3.61 -19.62
C PRO A 183 -6.19 2.96 -18.71
N GLN A 184 -5.11 3.71 -18.40
CA GLN A 184 -4.09 3.28 -17.42
C GLN A 184 -4.57 3.52 -15.99
N ALA A 185 -4.40 2.51 -15.12
CA ALA A 185 -4.68 2.58 -13.68
C ALA A 185 -6.09 3.11 -13.32
N ALA A 186 -7.13 2.71 -14.06
CA ALA A 186 -8.50 3.11 -13.78
C ALA A 186 -9.48 1.99 -14.18
N SER A 187 -10.51 1.78 -13.36
CA SER A 187 -11.65 0.89 -13.67
C SER A 187 -12.77 1.57 -14.46
N ALA A 188 -12.62 2.87 -14.77
CA ALA A 188 -13.67 3.72 -15.32
C ALA A 188 -13.80 3.59 -16.84
N HIS A 189 -14.04 2.37 -17.33
CA HIS A 189 -14.19 2.01 -18.74
C HIS A 189 -15.11 0.81 -18.93
N ASP A 190 -15.45 0.51 -20.19
CA ASP A 190 -16.57 -0.36 -20.53
C ASP A 190 -16.35 -1.82 -20.08
N THR A 191 -15.17 -2.40 -20.32
CA THR A 191 -14.94 -3.83 -20.06
C THR A 191 -15.02 -4.19 -18.58
N PHE A 192 -14.55 -3.31 -17.68
CA PHE A 192 -14.64 -3.58 -16.25
C PHE A 192 -16.09 -3.59 -15.79
N TRP A 193 -16.85 -2.56 -16.16
CA TRP A 193 -18.23 -2.42 -15.71
C TRP A 193 -19.18 -3.43 -16.37
N ASP A 194 -18.86 -3.91 -17.57
CA ASP A 194 -19.54 -5.05 -18.20
C ASP A 194 -19.29 -6.34 -17.42
N PHE A 195 -18.05 -6.60 -17.02
CA PHE A 195 -17.73 -7.73 -16.14
C PHE A 195 -18.45 -7.61 -14.80
N VAL A 196 -18.46 -6.42 -14.17
CA VAL A 196 -19.16 -6.18 -12.90
C VAL A 196 -20.64 -6.53 -13.04
N ALA A 197 -21.32 -5.96 -14.03
CA ALA A 197 -22.75 -6.18 -14.26
C ALA A 197 -23.09 -7.65 -14.55
N SER A 198 -22.16 -8.40 -15.16
CA SER A 198 -22.35 -9.79 -15.55
C SER A 198 -21.95 -10.81 -14.46
N ASN A 199 -21.35 -10.37 -13.34
CA ASN A 199 -20.75 -11.26 -12.35
C ASN A 199 -21.12 -10.83 -10.92
N GLN A 200 -22.27 -11.28 -10.43
CA GLN A 200 -22.84 -10.78 -9.17
C GLN A 200 -21.94 -10.97 -7.93
N GLU A 201 -21.12 -12.02 -7.88
CA GLU A 201 -20.17 -12.31 -6.76
C GLU A 201 -19.25 -11.13 -6.39
N ILE A 202 -19.03 -10.20 -7.33
CA ILE A 202 -18.15 -9.04 -7.16
C ILE A 202 -18.76 -7.89 -6.36
N ALA A 203 -20.09 -7.88 -6.17
CA ALA A 203 -20.83 -6.72 -5.65
C ALA A 203 -20.24 -6.17 -4.35
N HIS A 204 -19.87 -7.04 -3.41
CA HIS A 204 -19.29 -6.63 -2.14
C HIS A 204 -17.95 -5.89 -2.34
N MET A 205 -17.04 -6.44 -3.14
CA MET A 205 -15.75 -5.82 -3.40
C MET A 205 -15.86 -4.48 -4.13
N VAL A 206 -16.80 -4.35 -5.07
CA VAL A 206 -17.04 -3.05 -5.75
C VAL A 206 -17.49 -1.98 -4.76
N MET A 207 -18.31 -2.31 -3.76
CA MET A 207 -18.69 -1.35 -2.71
C MET A 207 -17.46 -0.82 -1.97
N TRP A 208 -16.48 -1.67 -1.68
CA TRP A 208 -15.21 -1.24 -1.08
C TRP A 208 -14.39 -0.34 -2.02
N VAL A 209 -14.26 -0.70 -3.30
CA VAL A 209 -13.46 0.06 -4.27
C VAL A 209 -14.08 1.42 -4.61
N MET A 210 -15.42 1.51 -4.60
CA MET A 210 -16.13 2.77 -4.77
C MET A 210 -16.09 3.64 -3.50
N SER A 211 -15.76 3.08 -2.34
CA SER A 211 -15.52 3.86 -1.13
C SER A 211 -14.14 4.51 -1.13
N ASP A 212 -13.90 5.42 -0.18
CA ASP A 212 -12.60 6.08 -0.05
C ASP A 212 -11.48 5.10 0.36
N ARG A 213 -11.80 3.88 0.82
CA ARG A 213 -10.81 2.83 1.13
C ARG A 213 -9.85 2.53 -0.04
N ALA A 214 -10.26 2.82 -1.28
CA ALA A 214 -9.45 2.63 -2.49
C ALA A 214 -8.61 3.86 -2.90
N ILE A 215 -8.68 4.95 -2.15
CA ILE A 215 -7.83 6.15 -2.32
C ILE A 215 -7.18 6.54 -0.98
N PRO A 216 -6.42 5.63 -0.34
CA PRO A 216 -5.83 5.88 0.97
C PRO A 216 -4.88 7.08 0.94
N ARG A 217 -4.82 7.83 2.04
CA ARG A 217 -3.95 9.00 2.18
C ARG A 217 -2.47 8.63 2.15
N SER A 218 -2.13 7.47 2.71
CA SER A 218 -0.77 6.95 2.82
C SER A 218 -0.85 5.44 3.01
N PHE A 219 0.19 4.70 2.60
CA PHE A 219 0.34 3.29 2.96
C PHE A 219 0.35 3.07 4.48
N ARG A 220 0.75 4.09 5.26
CA ARG A 220 0.80 4.06 6.73
C ARG A 220 -0.58 4.18 7.40
N MET A 221 -1.61 4.55 6.62
CA MET A 221 -2.95 4.89 7.11
C MET A 221 -4.03 4.06 6.41
N MET A 222 -3.72 2.80 6.11
CA MET A 222 -4.68 1.83 5.60
C MET A 222 -4.57 0.52 6.38
N GLU A 223 -5.67 -0.20 6.46
CA GLU A 223 -5.66 -1.57 6.99
C GLU A 223 -5.01 -2.54 6.00
N GLY A 224 -4.71 -3.75 6.47
CA GLY A 224 -4.30 -4.86 5.63
C GLY A 224 -5.02 -6.14 6.06
N PHE A 225 -5.24 -7.06 5.12
CA PHE A 225 -6.00 -8.28 5.36
C PHE A 225 -5.43 -9.41 4.54
N GLY A 226 -5.34 -10.60 5.14
CA GLY A 226 -4.99 -11.83 4.42
C GLY A 226 -6.07 -12.29 3.44
N VAL A 227 -7.29 -11.75 3.57
CA VAL A 227 -8.53 -12.09 2.85
C VAL A 227 -9.03 -13.51 3.16
N HIS A 228 -8.22 -14.50 2.85
CA HIS A 228 -8.54 -15.91 2.96
C HIS A 228 -8.58 -16.38 4.40
N THR A 229 -9.36 -17.43 4.62
CA THR A 229 -9.25 -18.23 5.83
C THR A 229 -8.06 -19.18 5.69
N PHE A 230 -7.16 -19.14 6.66
CA PHE A 230 -6.04 -20.08 6.82
C PHE A 230 -6.29 -20.99 8.02
N ARG A 231 -5.35 -21.89 8.30
CA ARG A 231 -5.31 -22.67 9.54
C ARG A 231 -4.12 -22.30 10.39
N PHE A 232 -4.35 -22.21 11.69
CA PHE A 232 -3.32 -22.33 12.72
C PHE A 232 -3.34 -23.73 13.30
N VAL A 233 -2.17 -24.35 13.40
CA VAL A 233 -1.98 -25.71 13.93
C VAL A 233 -0.97 -25.65 15.08
N ASN A 234 -1.37 -26.05 16.27
CA ASN A 234 -0.49 -26.06 17.45
C ASN A 234 0.31 -27.37 17.57
N ASP A 235 1.16 -27.46 18.61
CA ASP A 235 2.00 -28.64 18.88
C ASP A 235 1.21 -29.92 19.19
N LYS A 236 -0.08 -29.80 19.52
CA LYS A 236 -0.98 -30.94 19.75
C LYS A 236 -1.70 -31.38 18.46
N GLY A 237 -1.41 -30.75 17.32
CA GLY A 237 -2.09 -31.01 16.05
C GLY A 237 -3.51 -30.45 15.97
N ARG A 238 -3.94 -29.62 16.94
CA ARG A 238 -5.27 -28.98 16.90
C ARG A 238 -5.24 -27.85 15.87
N SER A 239 -6.10 -27.96 14.87
CA SER A 239 -6.31 -26.92 13.86
C SER A 239 -7.41 -25.95 14.28
N ARG A 240 -7.24 -24.66 13.95
CA ARG A 240 -8.26 -23.61 14.04
C ARG A 240 -8.23 -22.74 12.80
N PHE A 241 -9.38 -22.23 12.39
CA PHE A 241 -9.45 -21.29 11.27
C PHE A 241 -8.98 -19.90 11.71
N VAL A 242 -8.27 -19.21 10.83
CA VAL A 242 -7.72 -17.89 11.12
C VAL A 242 -7.81 -16.94 9.93
N LYS A 243 -8.18 -15.68 10.19
CA LYS A 243 -7.99 -14.55 9.25
C LYS A 243 -7.02 -13.53 9.83
N PHE A 244 -6.14 -13.00 8.98
CA PHE A 244 -5.10 -12.05 9.36
C PHE A 244 -5.51 -10.60 9.06
N HIS A 245 -5.14 -9.69 9.97
CA HIS A 245 -5.42 -8.26 9.90
C HIS A 245 -4.14 -7.46 10.21
N TRP A 246 -3.93 -6.35 9.52
CA TRP A 246 -2.99 -5.30 9.90
C TRP A 246 -3.78 -4.06 10.27
N LYS A 247 -3.65 -3.63 11.53
CA LYS A 247 -4.32 -2.44 12.05
C LYS A 247 -3.30 -1.29 12.16
N PRO A 248 -3.40 -0.23 11.35
CA PRO A 248 -2.44 0.87 11.38
C PRO A 248 -2.56 1.66 12.69
N VAL A 249 -1.42 1.93 13.34
CA VAL A 249 -1.40 2.72 14.59
C VAL A 249 -1.89 4.16 14.34
N LEU A 250 -1.64 4.68 13.14
CA LEU A 250 -2.05 6.03 12.73
C LEU A 250 -3.52 6.15 12.34
N GLY A 251 -4.31 5.08 12.40
CA GLY A 251 -5.68 5.07 11.92
C GLY A 251 -5.80 4.89 10.41
N VAL A 252 -7.03 4.96 9.93
CA VAL A 252 -7.42 4.65 8.55
C VAL A 252 -7.93 5.93 7.91
N HIS A 253 -7.16 6.47 6.98
CA HIS A 253 -7.43 7.78 6.39
C HIS A 253 -7.30 7.72 4.88
N SER A 254 -8.19 8.45 4.21
CA SER A 254 -8.28 8.46 2.76
C SER A 254 -8.39 9.88 2.23
N LEU A 255 -8.03 10.03 0.96
CA LEU A 255 -8.22 11.23 0.18
C LEU A 255 -9.69 11.36 -0.23
N VAL A 256 -10.07 12.51 -0.80
CA VAL A 256 -11.29 12.63 -1.61
C VAL A 256 -10.94 12.50 -3.09
N TRP A 257 -11.91 12.14 -3.92
CA TRP A 257 -11.63 11.75 -5.31
C TRP A 257 -10.93 12.83 -6.14
N ASP A 258 -11.46 14.07 -6.17
CA ASP A 258 -10.86 15.19 -6.92
C ASP A 258 -9.40 15.45 -6.49
N GLU A 259 -9.15 15.43 -5.18
CA GLU A 259 -7.81 15.58 -4.61
C GLU A 259 -6.87 14.45 -5.07
N ALA A 260 -7.31 13.20 -5.00
CA ALA A 260 -6.52 12.04 -5.43
C ALA A 260 -6.13 12.12 -6.92
N GLN A 261 -7.04 12.60 -7.77
CA GLN A 261 -6.77 12.83 -9.20
C GLN A 261 -5.77 13.97 -9.44
N ILE A 262 -5.87 15.08 -8.69
CA ILE A 262 -4.92 16.19 -8.81
C ILE A 262 -3.54 15.76 -8.33
N ILE A 263 -3.43 15.05 -7.20
CA ILE A 263 -2.17 14.50 -6.71
C ILE A 263 -1.53 13.59 -7.77
N ALA A 264 -2.30 12.75 -8.45
CA ALA A 264 -1.77 11.86 -9.48
C ALA A 264 -1.05 12.61 -10.63
N GLY A 265 -1.43 13.86 -10.90
CA GLY A 265 -0.73 14.72 -11.86
C GLY A 265 0.40 15.56 -11.25
N LYS A 266 0.28 15.96 -9.98
CA LYS A 266 1.25 16.83 -9.29
C LYS A 266 2.44 16.07 -8.71
N ASP A 267 2.20 14.89 -8.16
CA ASP A 267 3.20 13.97 -7.62
C ASP A 267 2.71 12.52 -7.77
N PRO A 268 2.96 11.86 -8.91
CA PRO A 268 2.54 10.47 -9.11
C PRO A 268 3.22 9.48 -8.14
N ASP A 269 4.28 9.91 -7.45
CA ASP A 269 5.02 9.15 -6.44
C ASP A 269 4.62 9.49 -4.99
N PHE A 270 3.47 10.15 -4.77
CA PHE A 270 3.07 10.69 -3.47
C PHE A 270 3.12 9.68 -2.30
N GLN A 271 2.59 8.46 -2.47
CA GLN A 271 2.55 7.48 -1.38
C GLN A 271 3.91 6.81 -1.17
N ARG A 272 4.67 6.58 -2.25
CA ARG A 272 6.07 6.13 -2.21
C ARG A 272 6.95 7.14 -1.49
N ARG A 273 6.83 8.43 -1.83
CA ARG A 273 7.56 9.54 -1.23
C ARG A 273 7.21 9.66 0.25
N ASP A 274 5.92 9.62 0.60
CA ASP A 274 5.48 9.65 2.00
C ASP A 274 6.10 8.52 2.83
N LEU A 275 6.12 7.28 2.31
CA LEU A 275 6.74 6.14 3.00
C LEU A 275 8.25 6.35 3.18
N TRP A 276 8.96 6.72 2.12
CA TRP A 276 10.41 6.92 2.16
C TRP A 276 10.81 8.01 3.13
N GLU A 277 10.20 9.20 3.01
CA GLU A 277 10.49 10.36 3.84
C GLU A 277 10.13 10.11 5.30
N ALA A 278 8.99 9.46 5.57
CA ALA A 278 8.58 9.13 6.94
C ALA A 278 9.64 8.27 7.65
N ILE A 279 10.19 7.28 6.95
CA ILE A 279 11.28 6.45 7.48
C ILE A 279 12.56 7.25 7.68
N GLU A 280 12.94 8.13 6.74
CA GLU A 280 14.14 8.97 6.87
C GLU A 280 14.09 9.91 8.09
N ILE A 281 12.91 10.42 8.44
CA ILE A 281 12.74 11.34 9.57
C ILE A 281 12.31 10.66 10.88
N GLY A 282 12.27 9.33 10.91
CA GLY A 282 11.94 8.54 12.11
C GLY A 282 10.44 8.42 12.43
N ASP A 283 9.56 8.84 11.52
CA ASP A 283 8.10 8.64 11.61
C ASP A 283 7.70 7.26 11.08
N TYR A 284 8.24 6.21 11.72
CA TYR A 284 8.12 4.85 11.21
C TYR A 284 6.65 4.40 11.05
N PRO A 285 6.30 3.81 9.88
CA PRO A 285 5.04 3.08 9.74
C PRO A 285 4.93 1.95 10.78
N GLU A 286 3.82 1.93 11.52
CA GLU A 286 3.54 0.90 12.52
C GLU A 286 2.16 0.26 12.31
N PHE A 287 2.12 -1.07 12.36
CA PHE A 287 0.89 -1.86 12.19
C PHE A 287 0.83 -2.97 13.23
N GLU A 288 -0.33 -3.14 13.87
CA GLU A 288 -0.57 -4.27 14.77
C GLU A 288 -1.11 -5.45 13.97
N LEU A 289 -0.46 -6.63 14.11
CA LEU A 289 -0.95 -7.88 13.56
C LEU A 289 -2.14 -8.32 14.43
N GLY A 290 -3.30 -8.40 13.80
CA GLY A 290 -4.53 -8.94 14.38
C GLY A 290 -4.88 -10.29 13.77
N ILE A 291 -5.51 -11.14 14.56
CA ILE A 291 -6.09 -12.41 14.11
C ILE A 291 -7.54 -12.53 14.55
N GLN A 292 -8.38 -13.04 13.67
CA GLN A 292 -9.68 -13.61 14.04
C GLN A 292 -9.51 -15.12 14.07
N ILE A 293 -10.03 -15.79 15.11
CA ILE A 293 -9.90 -17.24 15.30
C ILE A 293 -11.30 -17.85 15.38
N LEU A 294 -11.50 -18.96 14.68
CA LEU A 294 -12.69 -19.81 14.81
C LEU A 294 -12.30 -21.26 15.10
N GLU A 295 -13.06 -21.89 15.98
CA GLU A 295 -12.94 -23.32 16.22
C GLU A 295 -13.56 -24.11 15.05
N PRO A 296 -13.04 -25.30 14.69
CA PRO A 296 -13.57 -26.08 13.57
C PRO A 296 -15.08 -26.38 13.67
N GLU A 297 -15.61 -26.57 14.88
CA GLU A 297 -17.03 -26.78 15.13
C GLU A 297 -17.93 -25.56 14.81
N ASP A 298 -17.34 -24.38 14.59
CA ASP A 298 -18.05 -23.15 14.27
C ASP A 298 -18.12 -22.86 12.76
N GLU A 299 -17.49 -23.69 11.91
CA GLU A 299 -17.35 -23.48 10.46
C GLU A 299 -18.67 -23.12 9.76
N PHE A 300 -19.76 -23.78 10.15
CA PHE A 300 -21.08 -23.64 9.54
C PHE A 300 -22.09 -22.83 10.39
N LYS A 301 -21.62 -22.07 11.39
CA LYS A 301 -22.50 -21.29 12.28
C LYS A 301 -22.86 -19.90 11.76
N PHE A 302 -22.30 -19.51 10.61
CA PHE A 302 -22.47 -18.18 10.02
C PHE A 302 -23.40 -18.24 8.81
N ASP A 303 -24.05 -17.12 8.51
CA ASP A 303 -24.89 -16.95 7.30
C ASP A 303 -24.07 -16.83 6.00
N PHE A 304 -22.75 -16.96 6.09
CA PHE A 304 -21.82 -16.94 4.98
C PHE A 304 -20.80 -18.07 5.14
N ASP A 305 -20.27 -18.55 4.02
CA ASP A 305 -19.20 -19.54 4.05
C ASP A 305 -17.86 -18.88 4.43
N ILE A 306 -17.16 -19.46 5.41
CA ILE A 306 -15.87 -18.92 5.83
C ILE A 306 -14.78 -19.11 4.78
N LEU A 307 -14.97 -19.99 3.81
CA LEU A 307 -14.05 -20.25 2.70
C LEU A 307 -14.33 -19.35 1.48
N ASP A 308 -15.39 -18.54 1.52
CA ASP A 308 -15.71 -17.60 0.45
C ASP A 308 -14.87 -16.32 0.60
N ALA A 309 -13.91 -16.12 -0.31
CA ALA A 309 -13.05 -14.94 -0.35
C ALA A 309 -13.81 -13.62 -0.58
N THR A 310 -15.07 -13.65 -1.02
CA THR A 310 -15.93 -12.46 -1.15
C THR A 310 -16.61 -12.08 0.17
N LYS A 311 -16.37 -12.84 1.24
CA LYS A 311 -16.98 -12.66 2.57
C LYS A 311 -15.96 -12.27 3.63
N LEU A 312 -16.24 -11.19 4.36
CA LEU A 312 -15.53 -10.82 5.58
C LEU A 312 -16.16 -11.52 6.79
N TRP A 313 -15.38 -11.65 7.86
CA TRP A 313 -15.90 -12.02 9.18
C TRP A 313 -16.14 -10.71 9.96
N PRO A 314 -17.40 -10.30 10.22
CA PRO A 314 -17.65 -9.07 10.95
C PRO A 314 -16.96 -9.08 12.32
N GLU A 315 -16.30 -8.00 12.70
CA GLU A 315 -15.52 -7.93 13.95
C GLU A 315 -16.41 -8.04 15.19
N GLU A 316 -17.71 -7.73 15.04
CA GLU A 316 -18.74 -7.89 16.08
C GLU A 316 -19.13 -9.36 16.31
N LEU A 317 -18.90 -10.23 15.31
CA LEU A 317 -19.13 -11.68 15.42
C LEU A 317 -17.86 -12.41 15.83
N VAL A 318 -16.72 -12.03 15.23
CA VAL A 318 -15.42 -12.62 15.51
C VAL A 318 -14.42 -11.50 15.78
N PRO A 319 -14.16 -11.15 17.04
CA PRO A 319 -13.28 -10.04 17.38
C PRO A 319 -11.85 -10.25 16.89
N VAL A 320 -11.19 -9.16 16.49
CA VAL A 320 -9.76 -9.17 16.13
C VAL A 320 -8.92 -9.14 17.41
N LYS A 321 -8.17 -10.21 17.67
CA LYS A 321 -7.15 -10.26 18.72
C LYS A 321 -5.83 -9.72 18.17
N LYS A 322 -5.35 -8.59 18.71
CA LYS A 322 -4.01 -8.04 18.40
C LYS A 322 -2.94 -8.88 19.08
N ILE A 323 -1.96 -9.36 18.32
CA ILE A 323 -0.95 -10.32 18.80
C ILE A 323 0.49 -9.83 18.70
N GLY A 324 0.75 -8.76 17.95
CA GLY A 324 2.09 -8.19 17.81
C GLY A 324 2.09 -6.91 16.99
N LYS A 325 3.26 -6.30 16.84
CA LYS A 325 3.46 -5.05 16.10
C LYS A 325 4.58 -5.18 15.08
N MET A 326 4.36 -4.63 13.91
CA MET A 326 5.37 -4.44 12.87
C MET A 326 5.76 -2.96 12.80
N THR A 327 7.05 -2.67 12.78
CA THR A 327 7.60 -1.31 12.61
C THR A 327 8.54 -1.31 11.39
N LEU A 328 8.22 -0.49 10.38
CA LEU A 328 9.06 -0.32 9.19
C LEU A 328 10.06 0.80 9.43
N ASN A 329 11.34 0.46 9.55
CA ASN A 329 12.34 1.37 10.11
C ASN A 329 13.54 1.62 9.19
N ARG A 330 13.57 1.02 7.99
CA ARG A 330 14.62 1.29 7.01
C ARG A 330 14.13 1.21 5.57
N ASN A 331 14.57 2.18 4.78
CA ASN A 331 14.41 2.17 3.33
C ASN A 331 15.28 1.10 2.67
N VAL A 332 14.99 0.85 1.39
CA VAL A 332 15.83 0.05 0.50
C VAL A 332 17.06 0.87 0.08
N ASP A 333 18.19 0.18 -0.08
CA ASP A 333 19.42 0.76 -0.63
C ASP A 333 19.34 0.84 -2.16
N ASN A 334 18.69 -0.15 -2.78
CA ASN A 334 18.46 -0.17 -4.22
C ASN A 334 17.06 -0.72 -4.57
N VAL A 335 16.23 0.15 -5.16
CA VAL A 335 14.83 -0.18 -5.51
C VAL A 335 14.74 -1.39 -6.44
N PHE A 336 15.62 -1.51 -7.43
CA PHE A 336 15.56 -2.66 -8.34
C PHE A 336 15.96 -3.96 -7.62
N ALA A 337 17.11 -3.94 -6.93
CA ALA A 337 17.69 -5.10 -6.29
C ALA A 337 16.78 -5.69 -5.19
N GLU A 338 16.06 -4.84 -4.48
CA GLU A 338 15.26 -5.23 -3.31
C GLU A 338 13.76 -5.18 -3.61
N THR A 339 13.22 -4.03 -4.01
CA THR A 339 11.78 -3.84 -4.21
C THR A 339 11.26 -4.50 -5.48
N GLU A 340 11.99 -4.41 -6.60
CA GLU A 340 11.53 -4.97 -7.86
C GLU A 340 11.73 -6.49 -7.89
N GLN A 341 12.89 -6.97 -7.43
CA GLN A 341 13.21 -8.40 -7.46
C GLN A 341 12.65 -9.24 -6.31
N VAL A 342 12.04 -8.64 -5.27
CA VAL A 342 11.39 -9.45 -4.23
C VAL A 342 10.24 -10.29 -4.82
N ALA A 343 10.16 -11.54 -4.40
CA ALA A 343 9.07 -12.47 -4.72
C ALA A 343 8.35 -12.84 -3.42
N PHE A 344 7.05 -12.55 -3.38
CA PHE A 344 6.14 -13.00 -2.33
C PHE A 344 5.28 -14.13 -2.88
N HIS A 345 4.87 -15.07 -2.04
CA HIS A 345 3.98 -16.16 -2.42
C HIS A 345 3.16 -16.64 -1.23
N PRO A 346 1.81 -16.64 -1.27
CA PRO A 346 1.00 -17.11 -0.15
C PRO A 346 1.21 -18.60 0.20
N GLY A 347 1.83 -19.40 -0.68
CA GLY A 347 2.24 -20.78 -0.38
C GLY A 347 3.54 -20.91 0.40
N ASN A 348 4.29 -19.81 0.60
CA ASN A 348 5.42 -19.77 1.52
C ASN A 348 4.87 -19.67 2.96
N VAL A 349 4.47 -20.82 3.51
CA VAL A 349 4.07 -20.99 4.91
C VAL A 349 5.18 -21.67 5.71
N VAL A 350 5.05 -21.62 7.04
CA VAL A 350 5.97 -22.24 8.01
C VAL A 350 5.19 -23.22 8.90
N PRO A 351 5.87 -24.20 9.54
CA PRO A 351 5.20 -25.13 10.44
C PRO A 351 4.26 -24.43 11.42
N GLY A 352 3.00 -24.86 11.49
CA GLY A 352 1.97 -24.26 12.35
C GLY A 352 1.02 -23.29 11.64
N ILE A 353 1.24 -23.01 10.35
CA ILE A 353 0.28 -22.36 9.47
C ILE A 353 0.00 -23.30 8.30
N ASP A 354 -1.27 -23.48 7.93
CA ASP A 354 -1.68 -24.31 6.80
C ASP A 354 -2.84 -23.66 6.04
N PHE A 355 -3.26 -24.27 4.94
CA PHE A 355 -4.26 -23.74 4.03
C PHE A 355 -5.68 -24.24 4.37
N THR A 356 -6.67 -23.63 3.71
CA THR A 356 -8.05 -24.11 3.64
C THR A 356 -8.46 -24.36 2.20
N ASN A 357 -9.69 -24.86 2.02
CA ASN A 357 -10.26 -25.12 0.70
C ASN A 357 -10.92 -23.88 0.05
N ASP A 358 -10.57 -22.67 0.46
CA ASP A 358 -10.89 -21.45 -0.28
C ASP A 358 -10.40 -21.58 -1.74
N PRO A 359 -11.30 -21.65 -2.73
CA PRO A 359 -10.93 -21.99 -4.10
C PRO A 359 -10.15 -20.89 -4.81
N LEU A 360 -10.21 -19.65 -4.32
CA LEU A 360 -9.34 -18.57 -4.79
C LEU A 360 -7.92 -18.75 -4.23
N LEU A 361 -7.78 -19.03 -2.92
CA LEU A 361 -6.47 -19.30 -2.31
C LEU A 361 -5.77 -20.46 -3.03
N GLN A 362 -6.47 -21.55 -3.28
CA GLN A 362 -5.91 -22.76 -3.91
C GLN A 362 -5.25 -22.46 -5.27
N GLY A 363 -5.87 -21.67 -6.13
CA GLY A 363 -5.24 -21.29 -7.41
C GLY A 363 -4.07 -20.31 -7.24
N ARG A 364 -4.08 -19.46 -6.21
CA ARG A 364 -2.93 -18.59 -5.88
C ARG A 364 -1.71 -19.40 -5.45
N LEU A 365 -1.89 -20.60 -4.87
CA LEU A 365 -0.79 -21.49 -4.51
C LEU A 365 0.02 -21.95 -5.74
N PHE A 366 -0.60 -22.00 -6.92
CA PHE A 366 0.10 -22.28 -8.17
C PHE A 366 0.78 -21.03 -8.76
N SER A 367 0.00 -19.96 -8.97
CA SER A 367 0.37 -18.84 -9.85
C SER A 367 1.65 -18.11 -9.44
N TYR A 368 1.86 -17.90 -8.13
CA TYR A 368 2.96 -17.07 -7.63
C TYR A 368 4.32 -17.74 -7.74
N LEU A 369 4.42 -19.07 -7.85
CA LEU A 369 5.66 -19.76 -8.18
C LEU A 369 5.94 -19.65 -9.68
N ASP A 370 4.93 -19.92 -10.50
CA ASP A 370 5.00 -19.94 -11.95
C ASP A 370 5.42 -18.58 -12.54
N THR A 371 4.75 -17.49 -12.13
CA THR A 371 5.01 -16.16 -12.69
C THR A 371 6.45 -15.67 -12.49
N GLN A 372 7.16 -16.16 -11.47
CA GLN A 372 8.54 -15.76 -11.20
C GLN A 372 9.53 -16.32 -12.21
N LEU A 373 9.19 -17.42 -12.89
CA LEU A 373 10.11 -18.09 -13.82
C LEU A 373 10.53 -17.15 -14.95
N ILE A 374 9.59 -16.38 -15.49
CA ILE A 374 9.89 -15.39 -16.53
C ILE A 374 10.30 -14.06 -15.88
N ARG A 375 9.58 -13.61 -14.85
CA ARG A 375 9.83 -12.31 -14.21
C ARG A 375 11.25 -12.18 -13.65
N LEU A 376 11.77 -13.25 -13.04
CA LEU A 376 13.06 -13.28 -12.35
C LEU A 376 14.07 -14.22 -13.02
N GLY A 377 13.82 -14.60 -14.27
CA GLY A 377 14.82 -15.28 -15.11
C GLY A 377 15.10 -16.75 -14.75
N GLY A 378 14.24 -17.42 -14.00
CA GLY A 378 14.30 -18.87 -13.79
C GLY A 378 13.99 -19.34 -12.37
N PRO A 379 14.22 -20.63 -12.05
CA PRO A 379 13.80 -21.24 -10.79
C PRO A 379 14.68 -20.87 -9.58
N ASN A 380 15.82 -20.21 -9.79
CA ASN A 380 16.74 -19.82 -8.71
C ASN A 380 16.43 -18.43 -8.12
N PHE A 381 15.23 -17.87 -8.33
CA PHE A 381 14.86 -16.54 -7.81
C PHE A 381 14.95 -16.43 -6.27
N ALA A 382 14.89 -17.55 -5.55
CA ALA A 382 15.11 -17.60 -4.10
C ALA A 382 16.57 -17.30 -3.69
N GLU A 383 17.52 -17.37 -4.63
CA GLU A 383 18.93 -17.02 -4.40
C GLU A 383 19.23 -15.54 -4.66
N ILE A 384 18.26 -14.76 -5.14
CA ILE A 384 18.37 -13.30 -5.19
C ILE A 384 18.41 -12.79 -3.73
N PRO A 385 19.34 -11.88 -3.37
CA PRO A 385 19.63 -11.54 -1.97
C PRO A 385 18.40 -11.24 -1.11
N ILE A 386 17.47 -10.40 -1.58
CA ILE A 386 16.26 -10.04 -0.81
C ILE A 386 15.33 -11.24 -0.55
N ASN A 387 15.32 -12.25 -1.43
CA ASN A 387 14.45 -13.43 -1.31
C ASN A 387 15.04 -14.54 -0.45
N ARG A 388 16.36 -14.52 -0.20
CA ARG A 388 17.04 -15.54 0.60
C ARG A 388 16.44 -15.62 2.02
N PRO A 389 16.17 -16.82 2.54
CA PRO A 389 15.86 -16.99 3.96
C PRO A 389 17.11 -16.72 4.81
N ILE A 390 16.89 -16.32 6.06
CA ILE A 390 17.97 -16.17 7.04
C ILE A 390 18.39 -17.53 7.64
N CYS A 391 17.51 -18.53 7.58
CA CYS A 391 17.80 -19.89 8.02
C CYS A 391 18.60 -20.69 6.95
N PRO A 392 19.30 -21.77 7.33
CA PRO A 392 20.02 -22.61 6.38
C PRO A 392 19.12 -23.24 5.31
N VAL A 393 19.66 -23.45 4.10
CA VAL A 393 18.96 -24.09 2.97
C VAL A 393 19.78 -25.27 2.45
N HIS A 394 19.27 -26.48 2.61
CA HIS A 394 19.89 -27.70 2.11
C HIS A 394 18.84 -28.61 1.49
N ASN A 395 19.01 -28.94 0.21
CA ASN A 395 18.11 -29.83 -0.53
C ASN A 395 18.84 -30.50 -1.70
N ASN A 396 18.08 -31.22 -2.52
CA ASN A 396 18.58 -31.96 -3.69
C ASN A 396 18.33 -31.25 -5.04
N GLN A 397 17.81 -30.02 -5.05
CA GLN A 397 17.63 -29.24 -6.29
C GLN A 397 18.98 -28.70 -6.79
N ARG A 398 19.19 -28.66 -8.11
CA ARG A 398 20.45 -28.28 -8.77
C ARG A 398 20.19 -27.52 -10.08
N ASN A 399 21.23 -26.90 -10.61
CA ASN A 399 21.27 -26.25 -11.93
C ASN A 399 20.27 -25.07 -12.03
N GLY A 400 19.67 -24.86 -13.21
CA GLY A 400 18.80 -23.71 -13.51
C GLY A 400 19.59 -22.44 -13.85
N PHE A 401 18.91 -21.49 -14.49
CA PHE A 401 19.49 -20.17 -14.80
C PHE A 401 19.98 -19.46 -13.53
N SER A 402 21.10 -18.75 -13.65
CA SER A 402 21.68 -17.90 -12.60
C SER A 402 21.90 -18.60 -11.25
N ARG A 403 22.30 -19.89 -11.26
CA ARG A 403 22.65 -20.64 -10.05
C ARG A 403 23.84 -20.01 -9.34
N GLN A 404 23.65 -19.54 -8.11
CA GLN A 404 24.67 -18.93 -7.25
C GLN A 404 25.29 -19.95 -6.28
N THR A 405 24.47 -20.81 -5.68
CA THR A 405 24.96 -21.78 -4.69
C THR A 405 25.73 -22.92 -5.36
N ILE A 406 27.00 -23.07 -5.00
CA ILE A 406 27.83 -24.22 -5.37
C ILE A 406 27.58 -25.34 -4.34
N ASN A 407 26.76 -26.33 -4.70
CA ASN A 407 26.55 -27.49 -3.86
C ASN A 407 27.77 -28.43 -3.93
N LEU A 408 28.36 -28.75 -2.77
CA LEU A 408 29.49 -29.68 -2.68
C LEU A 408 29.02 -31.14 -2.70
N GLY A 409 29.91 -32.02 -3.17
CA GLY A 409 29.70 -33.47 -3.18
C GLY A 409 29.05 -34.01 -4.46
N ARG A 410 28.87 -35.33 -4.51
CA ARG A 410 28.44 -36.09 -5.71
C ARG A 410 26.96 -36.48 -5.73
N VAL A 411 26.17 -36.05 -4.74
CA VAL A 411 24.79 -36.52 -4.52
C VAL A 411 23.79 -35.37 -4.70
N SER A 412 22.70 -35.67 -5.39
CA SER A 412 21.57 -34.76 -5.64
C SER A 412 20.21 -35.48 -5.66
N TYR A 413 20.07 -36.55 -4.87
CA TYR A 413 18.84 -37.32 -4.76
C TYR A 413 18.67 -37.89 -3.34
N HIS A 414 17.41 -38.12 -2.95
CA HIS A 414 17.06 -38.72 -1.66
C HIS A 414 17.12 -40.26 -1.72
N LYS A 415 17.29 -40.91 -0.58
CA LYS A 415 17.60 -42.35 -0.43
C LYS A 415 18.90 -42.74 -1.11
N ASN A 416 20.00 -42.18 -0.61
CA ASN A 416 21.35 -42.41 -1.11
C ASN A 416 22.26 -43.01 -0.02
N SER A 417 23.18 -43.90 -0.37
CA SER A 417 24.23 -44.39 0.54
C SER A 417 25.51 -43.54 0.46
N LEU A 418 25.77 -42.91 -0.70
CA LEU A 418 27.01 -42.20 -0.99
C LEU A 418 27.24 -40.95 -0.13
N ALA A 419 26.18 -40.40 0.47
CA ALA A 419 26.21 -39.28 1.43
C ALA A 419 25.37 -39.60 2.68
N ASN A 420 25.25 -40.88 3.06
CA ASN A 420 24.50 -41.32 4.25
C ASN A 420 23.07 -40.75 4.32
N ASN A 421 22.40 -40.67 3.17
CA ASN A 421 21.07 -40.10 2.99
C ASN A 421 20.91 -38.64 3.47
N THR A 422 21.95 -37.82 3.35
CA THR A 422 21.89 -36.39 3.65
C THR A 422 21.71 -35.54 2.37
N PRO A 423 21.04 -34.36 2.45
CA PRO A 423 20.22 -33.91 3.58
C PRO A 423 19.01 -34.84 3.80
N ALA A 424 18.75 -35.18 5.07
CA ALA A 424 17.65 -36.06 5.47
C ALA A 424 16.37 -35.25 5.71
N THR A 425 15.21 -35.92 5.67
CA THR A 425 13.93 -35.31 6.05
C THR A 425 13.85 -35.15 7.56
N SER A 426 13.35 -34.01 8.04
CA SER A 426 13.02 -33.80 9.45
C SER A 426 11.68 -34.43 9.80
N THR A 427 11.57 -35.04 10.98
CA THR A 427 10.29 -35.46 11.56
C THR A 427 9.46 -34.25 12.00
N ALA A 428 8.16 -34.42 12.23
CA ALA A 428 7.30 -33.36 12.76
C ALA A 428 7.80 -32.77 14.09
N ARG A 429 8.40 -33.62 14.95
CA ARG A 429 8.96 -33.24 16.26
C ARG A 429 10.25 -32.41 16.12
N GLU A 430 10.99 -32.61 15.03
CA GLU A 430 12.19 -31.82 14.68
C GLU A 430 11.86 -30.53 13.91
N GLY A 431 10.57 -30.16 13.80
CA GLY A 431 10.13 -28.96 13.08
C GLY A 431 9.86 -29.19 11.59
N GLY A 432 9.81 -30.44 11.11
CA GLY A 432 9.38 -30.74 9.75
C GLY A 432 7.94 -30.27 9.49
N TYR A 433 7.70 -29.64 8.33
CA TYR A 433 6.36 -29.23 7.91
C TYR A 433 5.48 -30.47 7.68
N VAL A 434 4.29 -30.46 8.27
CA VAL A 434 3.28 -31.52 8.11
C VAL A 434 1.96 -30.83 7.85
N HIS A 435 1.30 -31.19 6.74
CA HIS A 435 -0.04 -30.72 6.45
C HIS A 435 -1.03 -31.26 7.49
N TYR A 436 -2.00 -30.43 7.85
CA TYR A 436 -3.17 -30.87 8.59
C TYR A 436 -3.94 -31.90 7.74
N GLU A 437 -4.22 -33.05 8.33
CA GLU A 437 -4.92 -34.16 7.67
C GLU A 437 -6.44 -33.89 7.62
N GLU A 438 -6.82 -32.89 6.83
CA GLU A 438 -8.23 -32.56 6.60
C GLU A 438 -8.97 -33.74 5.93
N LYS A 439 -10.16 -34.03 6.42
CA LYS A 439 -11.05 -35.01 5.80
C LYS A 439 -11.63 -34.43 4.51
N VAL A 440 -11.36 -35.07 3.37
CA VAL A 440 -11.92 -34.69 2.07
C VAL A 440 -12.91 -35.76 1.62
N GLU A 441 -14.17 -35.37 1.40
CA GLU A 441 -15.23 -36.21 0.86
C GLU A 441 -15.97 -35.46 -0.25
N GLY A 442 -16.17 -36.10 -1.40
CA GLY A 442 -16.89 -35.47 -2.52
C GLY A 442 -16.73 -36.20 -3.85
N ARG A 443 -17.44 -35.72 -4.87
CA ARG A 443 -17.23 -36.13 -6.26
C ARG A 443 -16.30 -35.13 -6.94
N ILE A 444 -15.41 -35.60 -7.80
CA ILE A 444 -14.61 -34.73 -8.67
C ILE A 444 -15.56 -34.01 -9.62
N THR A 445 -15.68 -32.69 -9.49
CA THR A 445 -16.63 -31.86 -10.25
C THR A 445 -16.06 -30.45 -10.47
N ARG A 446 -16.64 -29.72 -11.42
CA ARG A 446 -16.47 -28.27 -11.57
C ARG A 446 -17.81 -27.61 -11.27
N ALA A 447 -18.00 -27.18 -10.03
CA ALA A 447 -19.21 -26.51 -9.58
C ALA A 447 -18.87 -25.54 -8.45
N ARG A 448 -19.62 -24.43 -8.35
CA ARG A 448 -19.54 -23.52 -7.21
C ARG A 448 -20.36 -24.11 -6.05
N SER A 449 -19.89 -23.95 -4.81
CA SER A 449 -20.70 -24.32 -3.64
C SER A 449 -21.93 -23.43 -3.55
N LYS A 450 -23.09 -24.00 -3.22
CA LYS A 450 -24.31 -23.22 -3.01
C LYS A 450 -24.20 -22.23 -1.84
N SER A 451 -23.32 -22.50 -0.87
CA SER A 451 -23.04 -21.60 0.25
C SER A 451 -22.39 -20.27 -0.19
N PHE A 452 -21.93 -20.19 -1.44
CA PHE A 452 -21.30 -19.01 -2.02
C PHE A 452 -22.29 -18.15 -2.85
N ASP A 453 -23.55 -18.59 -3.02
CA ASP A 453 -24.56 -17.95 -3.88
C ASP A 453 -25.20 -16.68 -3.26
N ASP A 454 -24.68 -16.19 -2.14
CA ASP A 454 -25.07 -14.91 -1.54
C ASP A 454 -24.11 -13.81 -1.97
N HIS A 455 -24.60 -12.87 -2.77
CA HIS A 455 -23.77 -11.82 -3.38
C HIS A 455 -24.02 -10.42 -2.82
N PHE A 456 -25.16 -10.20 -2.16
CA PHE A 456 -25.63 -8.86 -1.82
C PHE A 456 -25.75 -8.59 -0.32
N SER A 457 -25.78 -9.61 0.54
CA SER A 457 -25.93 -9.42 1.99
C SER A 457 -24.80 -8.58 2.59
N GLN A 458 -23.55 -8.91 2.29
CA GLN A 458 -22.40 -8.20 2.84
C GLN A 458 -22.11 -6.88 2.11
N ALA A 459 -22.44 -6.78 0.82
CA ALA A 459 -22.46 -5.48 0.12
C ALA A 459 -23.42 -4.50 0.82
N ARG A 460 -24.61 -4.98 1.22
CA ARG A 460 -25.59 -4.22 2.00
C ARG A 460 -25.09 -3.91 3.41
N LEU A 461 -24.49 -4.87 4.10
CA LEU A 461 -23.89 -4.66 5.42
C LEU A 461 -22.83 -3.57 5.38
N PHE A 462 -21.93 -3.60 4.39
CA PHE A 462 -20.92 -2.55 4.18
C PHE A 462 -21.58 -1.18 3.98
N TRP A 463 -22.55 -1.07 3.06
CA TRP A 463 -23.30 0.16 2.84
C TRP A 463 -23.98 0.69 4.11
N ASN A 464 -24.63 -0.19 4.87
CA ASN A 464 -25.29 0.17 6.13
C ASN A 464 -24.30 0.73 7.16
N SER A 465 -23.04 0.32 7.08
CA SER A 465 -21.97 0.71 8.01
C SER A 465 -21.36 2.07 7.71
N MET A 466 -21.57 2.61 6.51
CA MET A 466 -20.98 3.88 6.08
C MET A 466 -21.68 5.09 6.72
N SER A 467 -20.88 6.06 7.15
CA SER A 467 -21.37 7.38 7.55
C SER A 467 -21.99 8.14 6.37
N PRO A 468 -22.79 9.19 6.61
CA PRO A 468 -23.41 9.95 5.50
C PRO A 468 -22.40 10.49 4.46
N PRO A 469 -21.24 11.08 4.85
CA PRO A 469 -20.22 11.49 3.87
C PRO A 469 -19.66 10.31 3.05
N GLU A 470 -19.38 9.17 3.70
CA GLU A 470 -18.86 7.98 3.01
C GLU A 470 -19.88 7.42 2.00
N LYS A 471 -21.17 7.42 2.35
CA LYS A 471 -22.25 7.04 1.42
C LYS A 471 -22.30 7.96 0.20
N GLN A 472 -22.16 9.27 0.41
CA GLN A 472 -22.13 10.23 -0.68
C GLN A 472 -20.92 10.00 -1.59
N HIS A 473 -19.74 9.79 -1.02
CA HIS A 473 -18.53 9.53 -1.80
C HIS A 473 -18.64 8.24 -2.63
N ILE A 474 -19.30 7.19 -2.10
CA ILE A 474 -19.60 5.97 -2.87
C ILE A 474 -20.52 6.28 -4.07
N ILE A 475 -21.61 7.03 -3.85
CA ILE A 475 -22.52 7.45 -4.93
C ILE A 475 -21.76 8.25 -5.99
N ASP A 476 -20.93 9.20 -5.58
CA ASP A 476 -20.15 10.04 -6.47
C ASP A 476 -19.11 9.21 -7.25
N ALA A 477 -18.47 8.24 -6.60
CA ALA A 477 -17.52 7.33 -7.25
C ALA A 477 -18.20 6.45 -8.30
N PHE A 478 -19.33 5.81 -7.98
CA PHE A 478 -20.13 5.07 -8.96
C PHE A 478 -20.56 5.99 -10.12
N SER A 479 -21.04 7.18 -9.81
CA SER A 479 -21.50 8.14 -10.82
C SER A 479 -20.37 8.57 -11.76
N PHE A 480 -19.16 8.77 -11.22
CA PHE A 480 -17.97 9.10 -12.00
C PHE A 480 -17.50 7.93 -12.87
N GLU A 481 -17.33 6.76 -12.27
CA GLU A 481 -16.80 5.56 -12.94
C GLU A 481 -17.75 5.07 -14.03
N VAL A 482 -19.01 4.83 -13.67
CA VAL A 482 -20.06 4.37 -14.59
C VAL A 482 -20.41 5.48 -15.59
N GLY A 483 -20.28 6.76 -15.21
CA GLY A 483 -20.46 7.89 -16.12
C GLY A 483 -19.42 7.97 -17.25
N LYS A 484 -18.26 7.32 -17.09
CA LYS A 484 -17.23 7.22 -18.15
C LYS A 484 -17.48 6.08 -19.14
N VAL A 485 -18.28 5.08 -18.76
CA VAL A 485 -18.68 3.95 -19.60
C VAL A 485 -19.49 4.43 -20.79
N LYS A 486 -19.07 4.04 -22.01
CA LYS A 486 -19.71 4.47 -23.26
C LYS A 486 -21.01 3.73 -23.50
N SER A 487 -21.02 2.41 -23.28
CA SER A 487 -22.19 1.57 -23.45
C SER A 487 -23.30 1.94 -22.48
N LYS A 488 -24.39 2.51 -23.01
CA LYS A 488 -25.59 2.80 -22.22
C LYS A 488 -26.22 1.52 -21.63
N SER A 489 -26.11 0.40 -22.34
CA SER A 489 -26.59 -0.90 -21.86
C SER A 489 -25.83 -1.34 -20.60
N VAL A 490 -24.50 -1.25 -20.61
CA VAL A 490 -23.68 -1.59 -19.44
C VAL A 490 -24.03 -0.69 -18.26
N ARG A 491 -24.15 0.63 -18.47
CA ARG A 491 -24.58 1.56 -17.41
C ARG A 491 -25.92 1.18 -16.79
N GLN A 492 -26.90 0.75 -17.61
CA GLN A 492 -28.20 0.28 -17.12
C GLN A 492 -28.05 -1.00 -16.29
N GLN A 493 -27.31 -1.99 -16.79
CA GLN A 493 -27.12 -3.26 -16.09
C GLN A 493 -26.40 -3.08 -14.75
N VAL A 494 -25.47 -2.13 -14.65
CA VAL A 494 -24.81 -1.79 -13.38
C VAL A 494 -25.84 -1.31 -12.34
N VAL A 495 -26.69 -0.34 -12.68
CA VAL A 495 -27.69 0.15 -11.72
C VAL A 495 -28.76 -0.89 -11.40
N ASP A 496 -29.11 -1.74 -12.37
CA ASP A 496 -30.01 -2.87 -12.17
C ASP A 496 -29.42 -3.91 -11.22
N MET A 497 -28.10 -4.13 -11.25
CA MET A 497 -27.42 -5.02 -10.31
C MET A 497 -27.33 -4.39 -8.91
N PHE A 498 -26.92 -3.13 -8.79
CA PHE A 498 -26.70 -2.50 -7.49
C PHE A 498 -27.98 -2.06 -6.77
N VAL A 499 -29.15 -2.11 -7.43
CA VAL A 499 -30.45 -1.98 -6.74
C VAL A 499 -30.63 -3.08 -5.68
N HIS A 500 -30.00 -4.23 -5.87
CA HIS A 500 -30.00 -5.33 -4.91
C HIS A 500 -29.16 -5.03 -3.65
N VAL A 501 -28.30 -4.00 -3.69
CA VAL A 501 -27.57 -3.49 -2.53
C VAL A 501 -28.36 -2.37 -1.85
N ASP A 502 -28.62 -1.26 -2.54
CA ASP A 502 -29.40 -0.15 -2.01
C ASP A 502 -30.16 0.57 -3.13
N LYS A 503 -31.47 0.70 -2.96
CA LYS A 503 -32.35 1.29 -3.98
C LYS A 503 -32.14 2.79 -4.14
N VAL A 504 -31.86 3.53 -3.07
CA VAL A 504 -31.65 4.98 -3.12
C VAL A 504 -30.35 5.27 -3.86
N MET A 505 -29.27 4.61 -3.46
CA MET A 505 -27.96 4.68 -4.12
C MET A 505 -28.08 4.38 -5.61
N ALA A 506 -28.65 3.23 -5.98
CA ALA A 506 -28.78 2.82 -7.38
C ALA A 506 -29.64 3.80 -8.20
N THR A 507 -30.71 4.34 -7.60
CA THR A 507 -31.58 5.34 -8.24
C THR A 507 -30.83 6.66 -8.49
N THR A 508 -30.08 7.14 -7.49
CA THR A 508 -29.27 8.36 -7.63
C THR A 508 -28.18 8.20 -8.69
N VAL A 509 -27.48 7.05 -8.71
CA VAL A 509 -26.50 6.74 -9.75
C VAL A 509 -27.17 6.70 -11.13
N ALA A 510 -28.34 6.06 -11.26
CA ALA A 510 -29.08 6.00 -12.52
C ALA A 510 -29.41 7.39 -13.08
N ASP A 511 -29.89 8.30 -12.21
CA ASP A 511 -30.18 9.69 -12.57
C ASP A 511 -28.90 10.41 -13.02
N ASN A 512 -27.77 10.22 -12.31
CA ASN A 512 -26.49 10.85 -12.63
C ASN A 512 -25.85 10.35 -13.94
N VAL A 513 -26.03 9.08 -14.29
CA VAL A 513 -25.40 8.47 -15.49
C VAL A 513 -26.35 8.38 -16.68
N GLY A 514 -27.57 8.91 -16.58
CA GLY A 514 -28.51 9.07 -17.69
C GLY A 514 -29.17 7.77 -18.17
N VAL A 515 -29.50 6.87 -17.24
CA VAL A 515 -30.20 5.59 -17.51
C VAL A 515 -31.52 5.51 -16.74
N ASN A 516 -32.33 4.48 -16.99
CA ASN A 516 -33.60 4.32 -16.31
C ASN A 516 -33.37 3.88 -14.85
N ARG A 517 -34.23 4.36 -13.95
CA ARG A 517 -34.22 3.91 -12.55
C ARG A 517 -34.53 2.41 -12.48
N PRO A 518 -33.79 1.63 -11.67
CA PRO A 518 -33.96 0.19 -11.59
C PRO A 518 -35.23 -0.20 -10.82
N ASN A 519 -35.83 -1.35 -11.17
CA ASN A 519 -37.08 -1.85 -10.58
C ASN A 519 -36.91 -2.98 -9.54
N GLY A 520 -35.68 -3.43 -9.26
CA GLY A 520 -35.41 -4.55 -8.36
C GLY A 520 -35.59 -4.26 -6.87
N GLU A 521 -35.60 -5.34 -6.07
CA GLU A 521 -35.63 -5.27 -4.61
C GLU A 521 -34.22 -5.29 -4.02
N GLN A 522 -33.98 -4.43 -3.03
CA GLN A 522 -32.73 -4.40 -2.27
C GLN A 522 -32.68 -5.53 -1.22
N SER A 523 -31.46 -5.91 -0.84
CA SER A 523 -31.21 -6.83 0.26
C SER A 523 -31.91 -6.38 1.55
N LYS A 524 -32.47 -7.35 2.28
CA LYS A 524 -33.20 -7.14 3.54
C LYS A 524 -32.27 -7.01 4.76
N VAL A 525 -30.95 -7.12 4.57
CA VAL A 525 -29.98 -7.01 5.65
C VAL A 525 -30.02 -5.61 6.27
N THR A 526 -30.29 -5.57 7.57
CA THR A 526 -30.27 -4.34 8.40
C THR A 526 -29.03 -4.24 9.27
N ALA A 527 -28.24 -5.32 9.37
CA ALA A 527 -27.00 -5.35 10.12
C ALA A 527 -25.99 -4.32 9.58
N SER A 528 -25.14 -3.83 10.48
CA SER A 528 -24.02 -2.94 10.21
C SER A 528 -22.84 -3.33 11.09
N SER A 529 -21.64 -2.98 10.65
CA SER A 529 -20.37 -3.21 11.35
C SER A 529 -19.61 -1.88 11.43
N PRO A 530 -19.69 -1.15 12.55
CA PRO A 530 -19.01 0.14 12.71
C PRO A 530 -17.50 0.11 12.45
N ALA A 531 -16.87 -1.06 12.56
CA ALA A 531 -15.45 -1.28 12.24
C ALA A 531 -15.12 -1.02 10.75
N LEU A 532 -16.10 -1.12 9.84
CA LEU A 532 -15.87 -0.93 8.41
C LEU A 532 -15.74 0.55 8.02
N SER A 533 -16.36 1.46 8.77
CA SER A 533 -16.33 2.91 8.52
C SER A 533 -15.02 3.54 9.00
N GLN A 534 -14.47 4.45 8.19
CA GLN A 534 -13.32 5.26 8.55
C GLN A 534 -13.68 6.40 9.50
N ALA A 535 -14.97 6.70 9.71
CA ALA A 535 -15.40 7.76 10.62
C ALA A 535 -15.00 7.50 12.09
N ASN A 536 -14.90 6.22 12.46
CA ASN A 536 -14.62 5.75 13.83
C ASN A 536 -13.12 5.46 14.08
N THR A 537 -12.25 5.90 13.18
CA THR A 537 -10.82 5.62 13.26
C THR A 537 -10.07 6.50 14.28
N VAL A 538 -8.82 6.14 14.56
CA VAL A 538 -7.89 6.93 15.37
C VAL A 538 -7.55 8.22 14.64
N LYS A 539 -7.60 9.37 15.32
CA LYS A 539 -7.31 10.69 14.74
C LYS A 539 -6.19 11.38 15.48
N LEU A 540 -5.02 11.45 14.83
CA LEU A 540 -3.82 12.02 15.42
C LEU A 540 -3.27 13.14 14.52
N PRO A 541 -2.71 14.21 15.09
CA PRO A 541 -1.99 15.21 14.32
C PRO A 541 -0.59 14.72 13.90
N TYR A 542 -0.07 13.69 14.58
CA TYR A 542 1.25 13.13 14.38
C TYR A 542 1.48 12.70 12.93
N THR A 543 2.62 13.09 12.35
CA THR A 543 3.05 12.86 10.95
C THR A 543 2.30 13.60 9.84
N LEU A 544 1.21 14.32 10.15
CA LEU A 544 0.49 15.11 9.14
C LEU A 544 1.33 16.32 8.70
N LYS A 545 1.15 16.76 7.46
CA LYS A 545 1.93 17.81 6.81
C LYS A 545 1.12 19.10 6.66
N VAL A 546 1.68 20.24 7.09
CA VAL A 546 1.09 21.58 6.97
C VAL A 546 1.88 22.42 5.95
N GLY A 547 1.19 22.98 4.95
CA GLY A 547 1.76 23.99 4.06
C GLY A 547 1.67 25.38 4.70
N VAL A 548 2.80 26.01 4.98
CA VAL A 548 2.86 27.36 5.60
C VAL A 548 3.05 28.39 4.50
N LEU A 549 1.99 29.13 4.17
CA LEU A 549 2.00 30.11 3.07
C LEU A 549 2.47 31.46 3.61
N ILE A 550 3.70 31.87 3.26
CA ILE A 550 4.37 32.99 3.92
C ILE A 550 5.20 33.86 2.96
N GLY A 551 5.29 35.15 3.29
CA GLY A 551 6.13 36.15 2.61
C GLY A 551 6.82 37.05 3.63
N ASP A 552 7.61 38.01 3.14
CA ASP A 552 8.43 38.89 3.99
C ASP A 552 7.56 39.80 4.88
N GLY A 553 8.04 40.05 6.10
CA GLY A 553 7.41 40.91 7.10
C GLY A 553 6.44 40.21 8.06
N PHE A 554 6.45 38.87 8.12
CA PHE A 554 5.57 38.11 9.02
C PHE A 554 5.84 38.41 10.50
N ASP A 555 4.82 38.23 11.35
CA ASP A 555 5.01 38.28 12.80
C ASP A 555 5.78 37.05 13.28
N ALA A 556 7.05 37.25 13.60
CA ALA A 556 7.93 36.14 13.97
C ALA A 556 7.58 35.49 15.32
N ASN A 557 6.91 36.21 16.22
CA ASN A 557 6.49 35.64 17.50
C ASN A 557 5.27 34.72 17.29
N GLU A 558 4.25 35.22 16.59
CA GLU A 558 3.04 34.45 16.28
C GLU A 558 3.39 33.20 15.46
N VAL A 559 4.08 33.37 14.34
CA VAL A 559 4.47 32.26 13.46
C VAL A 559 5.40 31.30 14.20
N GLY A 560 6.40 31.82 14.92
CA GLY A 560 7.34 31.00 15.68
C GLY A 560 6.67 30.15 16.76
N GLU A 561 5.66 30.66 17.46
CA GLU A 561 4.88 29.91 18.44
C GLU A 561 4.10 28.77 17.78
N VAL A 562 3.41 29.05 16.67
CA VAL A 562 2.63 28.05 15.93
C VAL A 562 3.53 26.94 15.41
N LEU A 563 4.64 27.26 14.75
CA LEU A 563 5.57 26.26 14.21
C LEU A 563 6.16 25.38 15.33
N LYS A 564 6.56 25.98 16.45
CA LYS A 564 7.02 25.21 17.62
C LYS A 564 5.94 24.28 18.16
N TYR A 565 4.69 24.75 18.20
CA TYR A 565 3.57 23.94 18.67
C TYR A 565 3.27 22.77 17.72
N LEU A 566 3.28 23.00 16.40
CA LEU A 566 3.16 21.95 15.38
C LEU A 566 4.24 20.87 15.58
N THR A 567 5.51 21.26 15.67
CA THR A 567 6.62 20.31 15.89
C THR A 567 6.48 19.52 17.19
N ARG A 568 6.07 20.17 18.29
CA ARG A 568 5.84 19.50 19.58
C ARG A 568 4.73 18.45 19.54
N GLN A 569 3.80 18.57 18.62
CA GLN A 569 2.71 17.61 18.40
C GLN A 569 3.06 16.60 17.28
N GLY A 570 4.29 16.67 16.77
CA GLY A 570 4.82 15.86 15.68
C GLY A 570 4.12 16.09 14.33
N VAL A 571 3.51 17.26 14.15
CA VAL A 571 3.06 17.74 12.85
C VAL A 571 4.28 18.24 12.08
N ARG A 572 4.39 17.83 10.82
CA ARG A 572 5.42 18.27 9.88
C ARG A 572 4.92 19.51 9.13
N TYR A 573 5.83 20.37 8.70
CA TYR A 573 5.45 21.54 7.91
C TYR A 573 6.46 21.83 6.80
N SER A 574 5.98 22.45 5.73
CA SER A 574 6.81 23.04 4.69
C SER A 574 6.56 24.54 4.62
N ILE A 575 7.62 25.32 4.42
CA ILE A 575 7.54 26.77 4.22
C ILE A 575 7.41 27.05 2.73
N ILE A 576 6.28 27.63 2.32
CA ILE A 576 5.93 27.88 0.92
C ILE A 576 5.91 29.39 0.66
N SER A 577 6.67 29.83 -0.34
CA SER A 577 6.76 31.25 -0.73
C SER A 577 6.76 31.48 -2.25
N ASP A 578 6.95 32.72 -2.70
CA ASP A 578 7.06 33.05 -4.13
C ASP A 578 8.38 32.57 -4.76
N ARG A 579 9.41 32.37 -3.92
CA ARG A 579 10.73 31.88 -4.30
C ARG A 579 11.34 31.03 -3.18
N LEU A 580 12.33 30.22 -3.54
CA LEU A 580 13.20 29.56 -2.58
C LEU A 580 14.13 30.57 -1.90
N GLY A 581 14.67 30.18 -0.74
CA GLY A 581 15.61 31.00 0.02
C GLY A 581 14.99 31.54 1.30
N VAL A 582 15.51 32.67 1.79
CA VAL A 582 15.12 33.21 3.10
C VAL A 582 13.90 34.14 2.96
N VAL A 583 12.95 33.97 3.87
CA VAL A 583 11.86 34.90 4.16
C VAL A 583 12.12 35.54 5.53
N ILE A 584 12.03 36.86 5.60
CA ILE A 584 12.45 37.65 6.78
C ILE A 584 11.23 38.19 7.52
N GLY A 585 11.13 37.92 8.82
CA GLY A 585 10.06 38.42 9.70
C GLY A 585 10.24 39.88 10.10
N ASN A 586 9.21 40.47 10.71
CA ASN A 586 9.16 41.87 11.15
C ASN A 586 10.25 42.26 12.18
N ASN A 587 10.86 41.29 12.84
CA ASN A 587 11.95 41.46 13.81
C ASN A 587 13.29 40.87 13.34
N GLY A 588 13.41 40.52 12.05
CA GLY A 588 14.64 39.98 11.45
C GLY A 588 14.81 38.45 11.56
N VAL A 589 13.88 37.73 12.19
CA VAL A 589 13.90 36.25 12.20
C VAL A 589 13.80 35.71 10.78
N GLN A 590 14.60 34.70 10.46
CA GLN A 590 14.69 34.10 9.13
C GLN A 590 14.06 32.71 9.11
N LEU A 591 13.22 32.46 8.12
CA LEU A 591 12.74 31.12 7.77
C LEU A 591 13.18 30.80 6.35
N THR A 592 13.56 29.55 6.09
CA THR A 592 13.92 29.10 4.74
C THR A 592 12.72 28.49 4.06
N ALA A 593 12.31 29.07 2.92
CA ALA A 593 11.33 28.48 2.03
C ALA A 593 11.88 27.18 1.44
N THR A 594 11.22 26.08 1.77
CA THR A 594 11.50 24.73 1.29
C THR A 594 10.79 24.45 -0.04
N ASP A 595 9.69 25.17 -0.30
CA ASP A 595 8.87 25.05 -1.50
C ASP A 595 8.47 26.43 -2.04
N THR A 596 8.04 26.45 -3.31
CA THR A 596 7.38 27.60 -3.93
C THR A 596 5.97 27.24 -4.36
N PHE A 597 5.11 28.24 -4.57
CA PHE A 597 3.74 27.99 -5.07
C PHE A 597 3.67 27.21 -6.39
N ILE A 598 4.75 27.18 -7.19
CA ILE A 598 4.79 26.46 -8.46
C ILE A 598 5.46 25.09 -8.38
N THR A 599 6.23 24.81 -7.32
CA THR A 599 6.90 23.50 -7.13
C THR A 599 6.11 22.58 -6.21
N THR A 600 5.03 23.06 -5.60
CA THR A 600 4.13 22.28 -4.76
C THR A 600 2.68 22.64 -5.05
N ASP A 601 1.74 22.03 -4.31
CA ASP A 601 0.31 22.22 -4.47
C ASP A 601 -0.43 22.01 -3.14
N ALA A 602 -1.60 22.65 -2.95
CA ALA A 602 -2.39 22.52 -1.72
C ALA A 602 -2.86 21.08 -1.49
N VAL A 603 -3.00 20.27 -2.55
CA VAL A 603 -3.38 18.86 -2.43
C VAL A 603 -2.32 18.00 -1.74
N LEU A 604 -1.05 18.42 -1.74
CA LEU A 604 0.08 17.66 -1.17
C LEU A 604 0.23 17.81 0.36
N PHE A 605 -0.61 18.65 0.98
CA PHE A 605 -0.60 18.91 2.43
C PHE A 605 -1.93 18.52 3.07
N ASP A 606 -1.90 18.14 4.34
CA ASP A 606 -3.10 17.80 5.12
C ASP A 606 -3.85 19.06 5.59
N SER A 607 -3.13 20.18 5.71
CA SER A 607 -3.66 21.46 6.16
C SER A 607 -2.81 22.62 5.66
N LEU A 608 -3.36 23.84 5.72
CA LEU A 608 -2.64 25.07 5.42
C LEU A 608 -2.59 25.99 6.64
N TYR A 609 -1.43 26.60 6.87
CA TYR A 609 -1.28 27.76 7.74
C TYR A 609 -0.99 29.00 6.90
N VAL A 610 -2.01 29.86 6.76
CA VAL A 610 -1.97 31.06 5.92
C VAL A 610 -1.46 32.21 6.76
N VAL A 611 -0.19 32.55 6.56
CA VAL A 611 0.42 33.72 7.20
C VAL A 611 0.21 34.94 6.34
N GLY A 612 0.66 34.88 5.07
CA GLY A 612 0.46 35.90 4.04
C GLY A 612 1.00 37.29 4.42
N VAL A 613 2.01 37.78 3.69
CA VAL A 613 2.56 39.11 3.98
C VAL A 613 3.00 39.84 2.71
N LYS A 614 4.28 40.16 2.49
CA LYS A 614 4.73 40.84 1.26
C LYS A 614 5.53 39.91 0.36
N ALA A 615 5.40 40.12 -0.94
CA ALA A 615 6.21 39.46 -1.97
C ALA A 615 6.65 40.46 -3.04
N SER A 616 7.64 40.08 -3.84
CA SER A 616 8.18 40.91 -4.92
C SER A 616 7.11 41.28 -5.96
N ASN A 617 6.22 40.35 -6.28
CA ASN A 617 5.02 40.56 -7.09
C ASN A 617 3.77 40.21 -6.26
N GLN A 618 3.22 41.22 -5.60
CA GLN A 618 2.11 41.04 -4.66
C GLN A 618 0.84 40.49 -5.33
N ALA A 619 0.51 40.93 -6.55
CA ALA A 619 -0.69 40.47 -7.24
C ALA A 619 -0.61 38.95 -7.51
N LYS A 620 0.53 38.49 -8.03
CA LYS A 620 0.78 37.06 -8.29
C LYS A 620 0.75 36.24 -7.00
N PHE A 621 1.40 36.74 -5.95
CA PHE A 621 1.43 36.10 -4.63
C PHE A 621 0.02 35.93 -4.03
N ASN A 622 -0.79 37.01 -4.09
CA ASN A 622 -2.17 36.97 -3.61
C ASN A 622 -3.00 35.93 -4.37
N THR A 623 -2.90 35.88 -5.69
CA THR A 623 -3.59 34.88 -6.51
C THR A 623 -3.22 33.46 -6.11
N TYR A 624 -1.92 33.18 -5.89
CA TYR A 624 -1.51 31.84 -5.47
C TYR A 624 -2.04 31.47 -4.09
N ILE A 625 -1.93 32.35 -3.10
CA ILE A 625 -2.45 32.06 -1.75
C ILE A 625 -3.95 31.80 -1.80
N VAL A 626 -4.72 32.63 -2.51
CA VAL A 626 -6.18 32.45 -2.64
C VAL A 626 -6.51 31.12 -3.32
N ASN A 627 -5.78 30.73 -4.36
CA ASN A 627 -5.99 29.45 -5.02
C ASN A 627 -5.73 28.27 -4.06
N TYR A 628 -4.63 28.32 -3.29
CA TYR A 628 -4.33 27.30 -2.29
C TYR A 628 -5.41 27.21 -1.22
N ILE A 629 -5.90 28.34 -0.72
CA ILE A 629 -6.99 28.38 0.27
C ILE A 629 -8.25 27.74 -0.30
N ASN A 630 -8.67 28.15 -1.51
CA ASN A 630 -9.87 27.66 -2.15
C ASN A 630 -9.80 26.15 -2.40
N GLU A 631 -8.63 25.66 -2.82
CA GLU A 631 -8.38 24.23 -3.05
C GLU A 631 -8.43 23.42 -1.77
N ALA A 632 -7.72 23.84 -0.71
CA ALA A 632 -7.81 23.16 0.58
C ALA A 632 -9.23 23.23 1.17
N TYR A 633 -9.95 24.34 0.94
CA TYR A 633 -11.31 24.53 1.45
C TYR A 633 -12.30 23.57 0.81
N ARG A 634 -12.29 23.42 -0.53
CA ARG A 634 -13.13 22.47 -1.28
C ARG A 634 -12.85 21.01 -0.94
N HIS A 635 -11.62 20.68 -0.53
CA HIS A 635 -11.24 19.34 -0.09
C HIS A 635 -11.44 19.12 1.42
N PHE A 636 -12.24 19.97 2.08
CA PHE A 636 -12.63 19.87 3.48
C PHE A 636 -11.48 19.95 4.50
N LYS A 637 -10.28 20.38 4.08
CA LYS A 637 -9.10 20.45 4.94
C LYS A 637 -9.25 21.54 6.00
N PRO A 638 -8.67 21.39 7.20
CA PRO A 638 -8.53 22.47 8.15
C PRO A 638 -7.58 23.54 7.61
N ILE A 639 -7.91 24.81 7.88
CA ILE A 639 -7.08 25.95 7.49
C ILE A 639 -6.95 26.89 8.68
N GLY A 640 -5.70 27.17 9.07
CA GLY A 640 -5.37 28.15 10.07
C GLY A 640 -4.95 29.47 9.41
N PHE A 641 -5.46 30.59 9.89
CA PHE A 641 -5.10 31.93 9.42
C PHE A 641 -4.42 32.70 10.54
N ALA A 642 -3.19 33.15 10.29
CA ALA A 642 -2.51 34.12 11.15
C ALA A 642 -3.29 35.46 11.15
N ALA A 643 -2.95 36.37 12.06
CA ALA A 643 -3.58 37.70 12.08
C ALA A 643 -3.44 38.42 10.71
N SER A 644 -2.25 38.38 10.10
CA SER A 644 -2.00 38.90 8.74
C SER A 644 -2.69 38.12 7.63
N GLY A 645 -3.02 36.86 7.87
CA GLY A 645 -3.70 35.97 6.92
C GLY A 645 -5.17 36.34 6.67
N THR A 646 -5.78 37.15 7.56
CA THR A 646 -7.19 37.56 7.48
C THR A 646 -7.53 38.24 6.15
N THR A 647 -6.61 39.01 5.56
CA THR A 647 -6.82 39.64 4.25
C THR A 647 -7.03 38.60 3.16
N PHE A 648 -6.26 37.52 3.16
CA PHE A 648 -6.37 36.45 2.17
C PHE A 648 -7.60 35.59 2.38
N PHE A 649 -7.99 35.37 3.64
CA PHE A 649 -9.28 34.75 3.97
C PHE A 649 -10.44 35.50 3.31
N ASN A 650 -10.51 36.83 3.49
CA ASN A 650 -11.57 37.66 2.92
C ASN A 650 -11.56 37.72 1.38
N MET A 651 -10.41 37.46 0.74
CA MET A 651 -10.28 37.38 -0.73
C MET A 651 -10.65 35.99 -1.30
N SER A 652 -10.75 34.99 -0.44
CA SER A 652 -11.03 33.60 -0.82
C SER A 652 -12.52 33.27 -0.76
N ASN A 653 -12.88 32.08 -1.22
CA ASN A 653 -14.23 31.52 -1.10
C ASN A 653 -14.46 30.81 0.24
N ALA A 654 -13.45 30.79 1.13
CA ALA A 654 -13.58 30.16 2.43
C ALA A 654 -14.51 30.97 3.34
N ASN A 655 -15.43 30.28 4.03
CA ASN A 655 -16.34 30.89 4.98
C ASN A 655 -15.97 30.52 6.42
N VAL A 656 -16.35 31.38 7.37
CA VAL A 656 -16.22 31.05 8.80
C VAL A 656 -17.06 29.81 9.09
N GLY A 657 -16.47 28.81 9.74
CA GLY A 657 -17.16 27.57 10.01
C GLY A 657 -16.22 26.42 10.38
N PRO A 658 -16.73 25.18 10.33
CA PRO A 658 -15.97 23.99 10.71
C PRO A 658 -14.61 23.86 10.00
N GLY A 659 -13.55 23.74 10.79
CA GLY A 659 -12.18 23.57 10.31
C GLY A 659 -11.46 24.87 9.91
N ILE A 660 -12.10 26.03 10.04
CA ILE A 660 -11.47 27.34 9.80
C ILE A 660 -11.11 27.98 11.13
N ILE A 661 -9.82 28.17 11.38
CA ILE A 661 -9.30 28.68 12.64
C ILE A 661 -8.63 30.03 12.37
N LEU A 662 -9.10 31.08 13.05
CA LEU A 662 -8.53 32.43 12.95
C LEU A 662 -7.70 32.73 14.21
N ALA A 663 -6.51 33.30 14.03
CA ALA A 663 -5.63 33.68 15.14
C ALA A 663 -6.05 35.00 15.82
N THR A 664 -6.68 35.91 15.06
CA THR A 664 -7.15 37.21 15.57
C THR A 664 -8.06 37.05 16.78
N GLY A 665 -7.62 37.56 17.93
CA GLY A 665 -8.37 37.48 19.19
C GLY A 665 -8.39 36.09 19.85
N ASN A 666 -7.63 35.12 19.35
CA ASN A 666 -7.67 33.73 19.79
C ASN A 666 -6.32 33.26 20.38
N LYS A 667 -6.17 33.41 21.70
CA LYS A 667 -4.96 32.99 22.44
C LYS A 667 -4.71 31.47 22.39
N ASP A 668 -5.74 30.67 22.13
CA ASP A 668 -5.65 29.21 22.01
C ASP A 668 -5.47 28.74 20.56
N PHE A 669 -5.09 29.63 19.64
CA PHE A 669 -4.98 29.32 18.21
C PHE A 669 -4.13 28.07 17.92
N PRO A 670 -2.88 27.92 18.42
CA PRO A 670 -2.06 26.76 18.09
C PRO A 670 -2.71 25.44 18.50
N LYS A 671 -3.32 25.40 19.69
CA LYS A 671 -4.02 24.22 20.23
C LYS A 671 -5.24 23.86 19.39
N LYS A 672 -6.09 24.84 19.08
CA LYS A 672 -7.29 24.62 18.25
C LYS A 672 -6.93 24.21 16.82
N PHE A 673 -5.86 24.78 16.26
CA PHE A 673 -5.39 24.44 14.93
C PHE A 673 -4.86 23.01 14.85
N VAL A 674 -4.04 22.56 15.83
CA VAL A 674 -3.61 21.15 15.90
C VAL A 674 -4.78 20.20 16.08
N ALA A 675 -5.76 20.53 16.94
CA ALA A 675 -6.96 19.71 17.10
C ALA A 675 -7.74 19.60 15.78
N ALA A 676 -7.77 20.67 14.98
CA ALA A 676 -8.38 20.65 13.66
C ALA A 676 -7.58 19.81 12.65
N ILE A 677 -6.24 19.90 12.68
CA ILE A 677 -5.32 19.07 11.88
C ILE A 677 -5.55 17.58 12.17
N ALA A 678 -5.63 17.20 13.44
CA ALA A 678 -5.90 15.82 13.85
C ALA A 678 -7.23 15.28 13.29
N GLN A 679 -8.24 16.14 13.18
CA GLN A 679 -9.54 15.79 12.60
C GLN A 679 -9.48 15.59 11.08
N GLN A 680 -8.48 16.16 10.39
CA GLN A 680 -8.17 16.10 8.95
C GLN A 680 -9.23 16.67 8.00
N ARG A 681 -10.50 16.33 8.19
CA ARG A 681 -11.60 16.73 7.29
C ARG A 681 -12.85 17.13 8.06
N PHE A 682 -13.54 18.14 7.54
CA PHE A 682 -14.73 18.75 8.12
C PHE A 682 -15.93 18.63 7.19
N TRP A 683 -16.49 17.42 7.09
CA TRP A 683 -17.57 17.04 6.16
C TRP A 683 -18.86 17.85 6.29
N GLN A 684 -19.08 18.47 7.44
CA GLN A 684 -20.21 19.36 7.72
C GLN A 684 -20.07 20.76 7.09
N ARG A 685 -18.96 21.05 6.42
CA ARG A 685 -18.70 22.34 5.77
C ARG A 685 -19.54 22.44 4.50
N ASN A 686 -20.26 23.55 4.34
CA ASN A 686 -20.88 23.88 3.07
C ASN A 686 -19.82 24.44 2.10
N ILE A 687 -19.62 23.77 0.97
CA ILE A 687 -18.63 24.12 -0.06
C ILE A 687 -19.27 24.71 -1.32
N TYR A 688 -20.61 24.68 -1.45
CA TYR A 688 -21.36 25.20 -2.61
C TYR A 688 -22.52 26.11 -2.22
#